data_AF-A0A1U7ZGV4-F1
#
_entry.id   AF-A0A1U7ZGV4-F1
#
_cell.length_a   1.000
_cell.length_b   1.000
_cell.length_c   1.000
_cell.angle_alpha   90.00
_cell.angle_beta   90.00
_cell.angle_gamma   90.00
#
_symmetry.space_group_name_H-M   'P 1'
#
loop_
_entity.id
_entity.type
_entity.pdbx_description
1 polymer ?
#
loop_
_entity_poly.entity_id
_entity_poly.type
_entity_poly.pdbx_seq_one_letter_code
_entity_poly.pdbx_strand_id
1 'polypeptide(L)'
;MARLVAAAAIAAVLCIFIVIFTSGAVNGKYIKYNTGAGIVEGKLNVHLVPHSHDDVGWLKTIDQYYVGSNNSIQGACVECVLDSVVESLRRDPNRKFVFAEQAFFQRWWAEQNLETQEEVKKLVDSGQLEFINGGWSMHDEATCHYIDMIDQTTLGHRMIKKQFNKVPRVGWQIDPFGHSAVQAYLFGAELGFDSLYFARIDYQDREKRKEDKSLEVVWRGSKTFGSSSEIFTSAFPVHYGPPTGFHFEVNDDSSPDSAPVQDNPHLFDYNVEQRVNDFVAAAVTQENVTRTNHIMWTMGDDFQYQYAETWFKQMDKLIHYVNKDGRVNALYSTPSIYADAKNAANESWPLKTDDYFPYADRENAYWTGFFTSRPALKRYVRMLSGYYMAARQLEFLVGRRSSGPHTFSLGDALGIVQHHDAVTGTAKQHTTNDYAKRLAIGASEAESVVNLALSCLVSSRSGNQCAASATQFSQCHLLNISYCPPSEEEIPEEKSLVVVTYNPLGWTRTDIIRIPVNDANLIVQDSKGVIVEAQYMELDNVTINLRNYYTKAYLGVSPKQVRRYWLLFQVSVPPLGWNTYFISKAERSRNGYLSVLKSPENETVDVGPGKLKMSFSLTSGQLKRMVNSKTGVDMPIQQSYLWYRSSGGDMDPQASGAYIFRPDGSIPVAVSRSVPLKVLHGPLVDEVHQQFNSWIYQVTRLYKDKEHAEVEFTIGPIPVEDGVGKEVITQMTANMATEKVFYTDSNGRDFLKRVRDYRADWSLSVNQPVAGNYYPLNLGIFTMDNKSEFSVLVDRATGGASIEDGELELMLHRRMIFDDSRGVGEALDETVCIEDTCQGLTIRGKYYISINQVGTGARWRRTFGQEIYSPLLLAFTHEKMEDWRASHATEGTVMDLDYSLPPNVALITLQELEDGSVLLRLAHLYEIKGVIETSLSTNQEKSKMRKMNWKVEGDGGEMPVVRGGPVDNSTLVVELGPMEIRTFILTF
;
A
#
# COMPACT_ATOMS: atom_id res chain seq x y z
N MET A 1 -43.95 -88.03 -18.70
CA MET A 1 -44.01 -87.11 -17.54
C MET A 1 -42.68 -87.04 -16.78
N ALA A 2 -42.21 -88.11 -16.11
CA ALA A 2 -41.07 -88.06 -15.16
C ALA A 2 -39.84 -87.23 -15.58
N ARG A 3 -39.37 -87.33 -16.84
CA ARG A 3 -38.20 -86.54 -17.33
C ARG A 3 -38.42 -85.02 -17.35
N LEU A 4 -39.65 -84.52 -17.54
CA LEU A 4 -39.94 -83.08 -17.45
C LEU A 4 -39.88 -82.57 -16.01
N VAL A 5 -40.40 -83.36 -15.06
CA VAL A 5 -40.40 -82.99 -13.63
C VAL A 5 -38.98 -82.90 -13.09
N ALA A 6 -38.10 -83.84 -13.48
CA ALA A 6 -36.68 -83.80 -13.13
C ALA A 6 -35.97 -82.55 -13.69
N ALA A 7 -36.22 -82.19 -14.96
CA ALA A 7 -35.64 -81.00 -15.57
C ALA A 7 -36.12 -79.69 -14.89
N ALA A 8 -37.41 -79.60 -14.58
CA ALA A 8 -37.98 -78.46 -13.86
C ALA A 8 -37.43 -78.33 -12.43
N ALA A 9 -37.26 -79.45 -11.71
CA ALA A 9 -36.66 -79.46 -10.37
C ALA A 9 -35.19 -79.02 -10.39
N ILE A 10 -34.39 -79.50 -11.35
CA ILE A 10 -32.99 -79.09 -11.51
C ILE A 10 -32.90 -77.60 -11.86
N ALA A 11 -33.74 -77.11 -12.77
CA ALA A 11 -33.79 -75.69 -13.12
C ALA A 11 -34.19 -74.81 -11.91
N ALA A 12 -35.19 -75.23 -11.13
CA ALA A 12 -35.61 -74.52 -9.92
C ALA A 12 -34.48 -74.47 -8.86
N VAL A 13 -33.79 -75.59 -8.61
CA VAL A 13 -32.64 -75.63 -7.69
C VAL A 13 -31.48 -74.76 -8.21
N LEU A 14 -31.21 -74.76 -9.52
CA LEU A 14 -30.17 -73.91 -10.11
C LEU A 14 -30.52 -72.41 -10.00
N CYS A 15 -31.78 -72.03 -10.27
CA CYS A 15 -32.26 -70.67 -10.06
C CYS A 15 -32.20 -70.25 -8.59
N ILE A 16 -32.55 -71.13 -7.65
CA ILE A 16 -32.42 -70.85 -6.21
C ILE A 16 -30.95 -70.68 -5.81
N PHE A 17 -30.03 -71.52 -6.30
CA PHE A 17 -28.59 -71.34 -6.07
C PHE A 17 -28.07 -70.02 -6.67
N ILE A 18 -28.49 -69.68 -7.89
CA ILE A 18 -28.09 -68.42 -8.54
C ILE A 18 -28.64 -67.22 -7.75
N VAL A 19 -29.91 -67.24 -7.31
CA VAL A 19 -30.50 -66.16 -6.50
C VAL A 19 -29.83 -66.05 -5.13
N ILE A 20 -29.46 -67.17 -4.49
CA ILE A 20 -28.72 -67.14 -3.21
C ILE A 20 -27.31 -66.56 -3.42
N PHE A 21 -26.59 -66.94 -4.48
CA PHE A 21 -25.26 -66.38 -4.75
C PHE A 21 -25.28 -64.93 -5.29
N THR A 22 -26.32 -64.48 -6.00
CA THR A 22 -26.49 -63.06 -6.33
C THR A 22 -27.09 -62.23 -5.19
N SER A 23 -27.66 -62.87 -4.15
CA SER A 23 -28.02 -62.22 -2.88
C SER A 23 -26.84 -61.94 -1.94
N GLY A 24 -25.60 -62.05 -2.46
CA GLY A 24 -24.40 -61.42 -1.90
C GLY A 24 -24.49 -59.88 -1.96
N ALA A 25 -25.45 -59.32 -1.23
CA ALA A 25 -25.67 -57.88 -1.15
C ALA A 25 -24.44 -57.20 -0.56
N VAL A 26 -23.72 -56.46 -1.41
CA VAL A 26 -22.65 -55.56 -0.99
C VAL A 26 -23.31 -54.41 -0.24
N ASN A 27 -23.54 -54.63 1.07
CA ASN A 27 -24.09 -53.66 2.01
C ASN A 27 -23.04 -52.58 2.31
N GLY A 28 -22.71 -51.78 1.29
CA GLY A 28 -22.01 -50.51 1.44
C GLY A 28 -22.87 -49.59 2.30
N LYS A 29 -22.68 -49.64 3.63
CA LYS A 29 -23.35 -48.74 4.55
C LYS A 29 -22.93 -47.32 4.21
N TYR A 30 -23.89 -46.50 3.78
CA TYR A 30 -23.73 -45.06 3.73
C TYR A 30 -23.35 -44.55 5.13
N ILE A 31 -22.11 -44.07 5.28
CA ILE A 31 -21.63 -43.46 6.52
C ILE A 31 -22.05 -41.99 6.48
N LYS A 32 -22.93 -41.59 7.40
CA LYS A 32 -23.18 -40.18 7.68
C LYS A 32 -22.16 -39.70 8.71
N TYR A 33 -21.23 -38.85 8.29
CA TYR A 33 -20.26 -38.21 9.18
C TYR A 33 -20.96 -37.23 10.14
N ASN A 34 -20.27 -36.90 11.24
CA ASN A 34 -20.78 -36.00 12.28
C ASN A 34 -20.02 -34.67 12.22
N THR A 35 -20.36 -33.87 11.20
CA THR A 35 -19.69 -32.61 10.82
C THR A 35 -20.12 -31.42 11.68
N GLY A 36 -21.36 -31.43 12.20
CA GLY A 36 -21.93 -30.41 13.09
C GLY A 36 -21.42 -30.45 14.53
N ALA A 37 -20.11 -30.63 14.72
CA ALA A 37 -19.48 -30.54 16.03
C ALA A 37 -19.35 -29.07 16.46
N GLY A 38 -19.63 -28.80 17.74
CA GLY A 38 -19.37 -27.50 18.38
C GLY A 38 -18.19 -27.57 19.34
N ILE A 39 -17.95 -26.46 20.05
CA ILE A 39 -16.99 -26.40 21.16
C ILE A 39 -17.39 -27.37 22.29
N VAL A 40 -16.42 -28.06 22.87
CA VAL A 40 -16.60 -28.92 24.05
C VAL A 40 -15.76 -28.40 25.21
N GLU A 41 -16.41 -28.09 26.33
CA GLU A 41 -15.76 -27.67 27.57
C GLU A 41 -14.84 -28.77 28.13
N GLY A 42 -13.68 -28.37 28.69
CA GLY A 42 -12.72 -29.31 29.28
C GLY A 42 -11.93 -30.18 28.30
N LYS A 43 -12.02 -29.92 26.99
CA LYS A 43 -11.17 -30.53 25.94
C LYS A 43 -10.38 -29.47 25.19
N LEU A 44 -9.27 -29.89 24.57
CA LEU A 44 -8.64 -29.13 23.49
C LEU A 44 -9.61 -29.06 22.29
N ASN A 45 -9.94 -27.85 21.86
CA ASN A 45 -10.77 -27.55 20.70
C ASN A 45 -9.90 -27.09 19.54
N VAL A 46 -9.93 -27.85 18.44
CA VAL A 46 -9.20 -27.60 17.20
C VAL A 46 -10.16 -26.98 16.19
N HIS A 47 -10.04 -25.68 16.01
CA HIS A 47 -10.84 -24.89 15.07
C HIS A 47 -10.24 -25.03 13.67
N LEU A 48 -10.84 -25.89 12.83
CA LEU A 48 -10.46 -26.03 11.43
C LEU A 48 -11.08 -24.87 10.65
N VAL A 49 -10.24 -24.03 10.04
CA VAL A 49 -10.66 -22.86 9.25
C VAL A 49 -10.25 -23.06 7.78
N PRO A 50 -11.18 -23.48 6.91
CA PRO A 50 -10.93 -23.61 5.48
C PRO A 50 -10.78 -22.25 4.80
N HIS A 51 -9.67 -22.05 4.09
CA HIS A 51 -9.36 -20.79 3.39
C HIS A 51 -8.58 -21.06 2.09
N SER A 52 -8.50 -20.06 1.21
CA SER A 52 -7.48 -19.99 0.15
C SER A 52 -6.77 -18.65 0.29
N HIS A 53 -5.48 -18.62 -0.04
CA HIS A 53 -4.75 -17.37 -0.19
C HIS A 53 -4.62 -17.04 -1.69
N ASP A 54 -5.39 -16.06 -2.16
CA ASP A 54 -5.50 -15.76 -3.58
C ASP A 54 -4.82 -14.41 -3.92
N ASP A 55 -3.57 -14.43 -4.38
CA ASP A 55 -2.82 -13.21 -4.72
C ASP A 55 -3.48 -12.37 -5.80
N VAL A 56 -3.62 -11.07 -5.56
CA VAL A 56 -4.18 -10.10 -6.53
C VAL A 56 -3.12 -9.71 -7.59
N GLY A 57 -2.33 -10.69 -8.00
CA GLY A 57 -1.17 -10.62 -8.89
C GLY A 57 0.15 -10.85 -8.15
N TRP A 58 0.96 -11.78 -8.65
CA TRP A 58 2.28 -12.14 -8.10
C TRP A 58 3.12 -12.78 -9.20
N LEU A 59 3.06 -14.12 -9.34
CA LEU A 59 3.71 -14.84 -10.43
C LEU A 59 2.90 -14.74 -11.73
N LYS A 60 1.57 -14.67 -11.63
CA LYS A 60 0.64 -14.37 -12.74
C LYS A 60 -0.02 -13.00 -12.54
N THR A 61 -0.70 -12.46 -13.55
CA THR A 61 -1.56 -11.28 -13.38
C THR A 61 -2.87 -11.66 -12.66
N ILE A 62 -3.55 -10.70 -12.03
CA ILE A 62 -4.88 -10.90 -11.41
C ILE A 62 -5.84 -11.65 -12.35
N ASP A 63 -6.06 -11.17 -13.57
CA ASP A 63 -7.01 -11.82 -14.49
C ASP A 63 -6.52 -13.21 -14.95
N GLN A 64 -5.20 -13.49 -14.93
CA GLN A 64 -4.64 -14.82 -15.23
C GLN A 64 -4.83 -15.81 -14.09
N TYR A 65 -4.74 -15.36 -12.83
CA TYR A 65 -5.11 -16.13 -11.64
C TYR A 65 -6.61 -16.38 -11.58
N TYR A 66 -7.42 -15.40 -11.97
CA TYR A 66 -8.87 -15.55 -11.98
C TYR A 66 -9.33 -16.71 -12.88
N VAL A 67 -9.05 -16.63 -14.19
CA VAL A 67 -9.53 -17.59 -15.21
C VAL A 67 -8.68 -18.87 -15.35
N GLY A 68 -7.77 -19.14 -14.42
CA GLY A 68 -6.93 -20.35 -14.45
C GLY A 68 -5.95 -20.43 -15.64
N SER A 69 -5.56 -19.30 -16.25
CA SER A 69 -4.66 -19.29 -17.42
C SER A 69 -3.18 -19.25 -17.02
N ASN A 70 -2.29 -19.55 -17.98
CA ASN A 70 -0.83 -19.61 -17.79
C ASN A 70 -0.36 -20.52 -16.62
N ASN A 71 -1.06 -21.63 -16.37
CA ASN A 71 -0.75 -22.58 -15.29
C ASN A 71 0.63 -23.27 -15.39
N SER A 72 1.40 -23.06 -16.46
CA SER A 72 2.83 -23.39 -16.52
C SER A 72 3.73 -22.47 -15.71
N ILE A 73 3.20 -21.36 -15.17
CA ILE A 73 3.88 -20.48 -14.22
C ILE A 73 3.54 -20.91 -12.78
N GLN A 74 2.25 -21.04 -12.47
CA GLN A 74 1.70 -21.53 -11.20
C GLN A 74 0.28 -22.06 -11.45
N GLY A 75 -0.01 -23.27 -10.97
CA GLY A 75 -1.33 -23.92 -11.14
C GLY A 75 -2.36 -23.31 -10.20
N ALA A 76 -3.10 -22.29 -10.66
CA ALA A 76 -3.95 -21.46 -9.82
C ALA A 76 -5.14 -20.87 -10.60
N CYS A 77 -6.36 -21.05 -10.09
CA CYS A 77 -7.62 -20.67 -10.73
C CYS A 77 -8.67 -20.22 -9.69
N VAL A 78 -8.81 -18.92 -9.44
CA VAL A 78 -9.72 -18.40 -8.39
C VAL A 78 -11.20 -18.57 -8.75
N GLU A 79 -11.54 -18.55 -10.04
CA GLU A 79 -12.87 -18.95 -10.53
C GLU A 79 -13.22 -20.38 -10.08
N CYS A 80 -12.28 -21.33 -10.26
CA CYS A 80 -12.41 -22.73 -9.85
C CYS A 80 -12.55 -22.89 -8.32
N VAL A 81 -11.82 -22.06 -7.55
CA VAL A 81 -11.94 -22.03 -6.08
C VAL A 81 -13.36 -21.65 -5.67
N LEU A 82 -13.84 -20.48 -6.12
CA LEU A 82 -15.16 -19.96 -5.71
C LEU A 82 -16.31 -20.87 -6.15
N ASP A 83 -16.30 -21.36 -7.40
CA ASP A 83 -17.30 -22.30 -7.91
C ASP A 83 -17.35 -23.61 -7.08
N SER A 84 -16.18 -24.22 -6.84
CA SER A 84 -16.12 -25.51 -6.16
C SER A 84 -16.35 -25.41 -4.65
N VAL A 85 -15.98 -24.29 -4.02
CA VAL A 85 -16.31 -23.98 -2.62
C VAL A 85 -17.83 -23.84 -2.44
N VAL A 86 -18.51 -23.06 -3.28
CA VAL A 86 -19.98 -22.87 -3.19
C VAL A 86 -20.72 -24.20 -3.29
N GLU A 87 -20.37 -25.03 -4.28
CA GLU A 87 -20.94 -26.37 -4.43
C GLU A 87 -20.56 -27.33 -3.29
N SER A 88 -19.42 -27.15 -2.64
CA SER A 88 -19.01 -27.98 -1.50
C SER A 88 -19.67 -27.56 -0.19
N LEU A 89 -19.91 -26.27 0.04
CA LEU A 89 -20.67 -25.75 1.19
C LEU A 89 -22.15 -26.13 1.09
N ARG A 90 -22.71 -26.14 -0.13
CA ARG A 90 -24.09 -26.56 -0.43
C ARG A 90 -24.41 -28.00 0.00
N ARG A 91 -23.39 -28.89 0.07
CA ARG A 91 -23.56 -30.32 0.36
C ARG A 91 -23.73 -30.66 1.85
N ASP A 92 -23.21 -29.83 2.74
CA ASP A 92 -23.37 -30.01 4.19
C ASP A 92 -23.41 -28.64 4.89
N PRO A 93 -24.52 -28.27 5.57
CA PRO A 93 -24.69 -26.98 6.22
C PRO A 93 -23.71 -26.70 7.37
N ASN A 94 -22.95 -27.70 7.82
CA ASN A 94 -21.93 -27.57 8.87
C ASN A 94 -20.56 -27.16 8.32
N ARG A 95 -20.29 -27.37 7.02
CA ARG A 95 -19.03 -26.96 6.36
C ARG A 95 -18.93 -25.44 6.36
N LYS A 96 -17.71 -24.92 6.55
CA LYS A 96 -17.40 -23.48 6.58
C LYS A 96 -16.22 -23.14 5.67
N PHE A 97 -16.17 -21.91 5.17
CA PHE A 97 -15.06 -21.36 4.40
C PHE A 97 -14.92 -19.85 4.66
N VAL A 98 -13.71 -19.32 4.55
CA VAL A 98 -13.44 -17.89 4.66
C VAL A 98 -12.73 -17.34 3.42
N PHE A 99 -13.11 -16.15 2.99
CA PHE A 99 -12.60 -15.51 1.78
C PHE A 99 -12.34 -14.02 2.02
N ALA A 100 -11.29 -13.45 1.41
CA ALA A 100 -10.86 -12.08 1.70
C ALA A 100 -10.91 -11.12 0.50
N GLU A 101 -10.26 -11.46 -0.61
CA GLU A 101 -9.87 -10.52 -1.67
C GLU A 101 -11.04 -10.12 -2.57
N GLN A 102 -11.69 -8.99 -2.27
CA GLN A 102 -12.86 -8.54 -3.03
C GLN A 102 -12.55 -8.23 -4.50
N ALA A 103 -11.28 -7.96 -4.86
CA ALA A 103 -10.87 -7.83 -6.26
C ALA A 103 -11.21 -9.09 -7.10
N PHE A 104 -11.10 -10.29 -6.52
CA PHE A 104 -11.51 -11.55 -7.15
C PHE A 104 -13.00 -11.82 -6.97
N PHE A 105 -13.50 -11.74 -5.72
CA PHE A 105 -14.90 -12.07 -5.44
C PHE A 105 -15.88 -11.22 -6.27
N GLN A 106 -15.56 -9.94 -6.51
CA GLN A 106 -16.41 -9.04 -7.29
C GLN A 106 -16.29 -9.25 -8.81
N ARG A 107 -15.16 -9.80 -9.30
CA ARG A 107 -15.04 -10.29 -10.70
C ARG A 107 -15.95 -11.50 -10.90
N TRP A 108 -15.79 -12.51 -10.03
CA TRP A 108 -16.65 -13.71 -10.01
C TRP A 108 -18.14 -13.39 -9.88
N TRP A 109 -18.51 -12.57 -8.89
CA TRP A 109 -19.91 -12.21 -8.63
C TRP A 109 -20.62 -11.57 -9.83
N ALA A 110 -19.89 -10.79 -10.63
CA ALA A 110 -20.43 -10.12 -11.82
C ALA A 110 -20.77 -11.09 -12.97
N GLU A 111 -20.13 -12.26 -13.00
CA GLU A 111 -20.35 -13.31 -14.01
C GLU A 111 -21.41 -14.33 -13.55
N GLN A 112 -21.70 -14.39 -12.24
CA GLN A 112 -22.68 -15.31 -11.67
C GLN A 112 -24.13 -14.99 -12.05
N ASN A 113 -24.87 -16.07 -12.31
CA ASN A 113 -26.32 -16.02 -12.54
C ASN A 113 -27.11 -15.84 -11.22
N LEU A 114 -28.39 -15.46 -11.33
CA LEU A 114 -29.24 -15.18 -10.17
C LEU A 114 -29.45 -16.36 -9.22
N GLU A 115 -29.41 -17.63 -9.69
CA GLU A 115 -29.53 -18.79 -8.81
C GLU A 115 -28.27 -18.95 -7.94
N THR A 116 -27.08 -18.85 -8.53
CA THR A 116 -25.81 -18.86 -7.78
C THR A 116 -25.74 -17.67 -6.82
N GLN A 117 -26.09 -16.46 -7.26
CA GLN A 117 -26.07 -15.27 -6.40
C GLN A 117 -27.01 -15.40 -5.19
N GLU A 118 -28.21 -15.99 -5.35
CA GLU A 118 -29.11 -16.26 -4.21
C GLU A 118 -28.61 -17.41 -3.32
N GLU A 119 -27.95 -18.44 -3.86
CA GLU A 119 -27.35 -19.50 -3.03
C GLU A 119 -26.19 -18.97 -2.18
N VAL A 120 -25.31 -18.14 -2.75
CA VAL A 120 -24.21 -17.50 -2.03
C VAL A 120 -24.74 -16.60 -0.91
N LYS A 121 -25.82 -15.83 -1.15
CA LYS A 121 -26.48 -15.06 -0.08
C LYS A 121 -26.91 -15.95 1.08
N LYS A 122 -27.50 -17.12 0.82
CA LYS A 122 -27.88 -18.09 1.88
C LYS A 122 -26.65 -18.62 2.62
N LEU A 123 -25.55 -18.94 1.93
CA LEU A 123 -24.31 -19.41 2.55
C LEU A 123 -23.64 -18.34 3.43
N VAL A 124 -23.75 -17.07 3.04
CA VAL A 124 -23.27 -15.91 3.82
C VAL A 124 -24.23 -15.58 4.97
N ASP A 125 -25.54 -15.81 4.82
CA ASP A 125 -26.53 -15.65 5.88
C ASP A 125 -26.52 -16.76 6.93
N SER A 126 -26.21 -18.00 6.53
CA SER A 126 -26.01 -19.14 7.45
C SER A 126 -24.65 -19.12 8.17
N GLY A 127 -23.73 -18.24 7.76
CA GLY A 127 -22.35 -18.21 8.28
C GLY A 127 -21.55 -19.44 7.87
N GLN A 128 -21.83 -20.01 6.70
CA GLN A 128 -20.99 -21.02 6.05
C GLN A 128 -19.89 -20.36 5.21
N LEU A 129 -20.17 -19.24 4.56
CA LEU A 129 -19.15 -18.39 3.94
C LEU A 129 -19.02 -17.09 4.76
N GLU A 130 -17.83 -16.81 5.28
CA GLU A 130 -17.53 -15.58 6.03
C GLU A 130 -16.47 -14.74 5.31
N PHE A 131 -16.77 -13.46 5.10
CA PHE A 131 -15.79 -12.50 4.59
C PHE A 131 -14.91 -12.00 5.74
N ILE A 132 -13.60 -12.20 5.61
CA ILE A 132 -12.57 -11.74 6.55
C ILE A 132 -11.57 -10.83 5.81
N ASN A 133 -10.94 -9.87 6.49
CA ASN A 133 -10.33 -8.69 5.87
C ASN A 133 -11.35 -7.88 5.04
N GLY A 134 -11.76 -8.39 3.86
CA GLY A 134 -12.85 -7.84 3.06
C GLY A 134 -12.50 -6.55 2.31
N GLY A 135 -11.22 -6.17 2.25
CA GLY A 135 -10.73 -5.17 1.29
C GLY A 135 -10.71 -5.70 -0.14
N TRP A 136 -10.33 -4.84 -1.08
CA TRP A 136 -10.06 -5.23 -2.47
C TRP A 136 -8.91 -6.23 -2.56
N SER A 137 -7.84 -6.00 -1.79
CA SER A 137 -6.66 -6.87 -1.65
C SER A 137 -6.24 -7.01 -0.18
N MET A 138 -5.52 -8.09 0.12
CA MET A 138 -4.69 -8.18 1.32
C MET A 138 -3.48 -7.27 1.11
N HIS A 139 -3.54 -6.06 1.64
CA HIS A 139 -2.59 -5.01 1.31
C HIS A 139 -1.29 -5.11 2.10
N ASP A 140 -0.20 -4.63 1.51
CA ASP A 140 1.08 -4.47 2.21
C ASP A 140 0.98 -3.46 3.38
N GLU A 141 1.64 -3.79 4.47
CA GLU A 141 1.68 -2.97 5.68
C GLU A 141 2.93 -2.06 5.75
N ALA A 142 3.93 -2.26 4.88
CA ALA A 142 5.16 -1.46 4.87
C ALA A 142 5.13 -0.29 3.87
N THR A 143 4.74 -0.52 2.62
CA THR A 143 4.88 0.42 1.49
C THR A 143 3.56 1.00 0.98
N CYS A 144 2.42 0.61 1.57
CA CYS A 144 1.15 1.32 1.40
C CYS A 144 1.07 2.59 2.26
N HIS A 145 0.34 3.59 1.78
CA HIS A 145 -0.05 4.76 2.55
C HIS A 145 -1.47 4.61 3.11
N TYR A 146 -1.72 5.16 4.30
CA TYR A 146 -2.98 4.95 5.03
C TYR A 146 -4.25 5.38 4.28
N ILE A 147 -4.15 6.32 3.33
CA ILE A 147 -5.28 6.75 2.49
C ILE A 147 -5.64 5.67 1.47
N ASP A 148 -4.66 5.04 0.82
CA ASP A 148 -4.89 3.97 -0.14
C ASP A 148 -5.38 2.69 0.53
N MET A 149 -4.84 2.37 1.70
CA MET A 149 -5.34 1.29 2.57
C MET A 149 -6.81 1.54 2.97
N ILE A 150 -7.18 2.80 3.33
CA ILE A 150 -8.57 3.20 3.59
C ILE A 150 -9.44 3.00 2.35
N ASP A 151 -9.03 3.49 1.19
CA ASP A 151 -9.85 3.47 -0.01
C ASP A 151 -10.08 2.04 -0.53
N GLN A 152 -9.05 1.19 -0.54
CA GLN A 152 -9.18 -0.21 -0.98
C GLN A 152 -10.06 -1.03 -0.01
N THR A 153 -9.91 -0.83 1.31
CA THR A 153 -10.80 -1.46 2.31
C THR A 153 -12.24 -0.95 2.17
N THR A 154 -12.42 0.35 1.92
CA THR A 154 -13.74 0.96 1.74
C THR A 154 -14.45 0.39 0.50
N LEU A 155 -13.72 0.18 -0.60
CA LEU A 155 -14.27 -0.39 -1.83
C LEU A 155 -14.83 -1.80 -1.60
N GLY A 156 -14.03 -2.70 -1.00
CA GLY A 156 -14.47 -4.06 -0.67
C GLY A 156 -15.60 -4.11 0.37
N HIS A 157 -15.45 -3.42 1.51
CA HIS A 157 -16.46 -3.36 2.57
C HIS A 157 -17.82 -2.86 2.07
N ARG A 158 -17.85 -1.87 1.17
CA ARG A 158 -19.10 -1.35 0.60
C ARG A 158 -19.80 -2.38 -0.27
N MET A 159 -19.08 -3.17 -1.06
CA MET A 159 -19.69 -4.22 -1.89
C MET A 159 -20.26 -5.34 -1.03
N ILE A 160 -19.51 -5.83 -0.04
CA ILE A 160 -19.98 -6.79 0.97
C ILE A 160 -21.27 -6.27 1.65
N LYS A 161 -21.27 -5.00 2.06
CA LYS A 161 -22.42 -4.37 2.73
C LYS A 161 -23.63 -4.22 1.81
N LYS A 162 -23.42 -3.88 0.53
CA LYS A 162 -24.44 -3.70 -0.51
C LYS A 162 -25.08 -5.03 -0.95
N GLN A 163 -24.30 -6.11 -1.01
CA GLN A 163 -24.73 -7.42 -1.52
C GLN A 163 -25.30 -8.35 -0.43
N PHE A 164 -24.71 -8.33 0.77
CA PHE A 164 -24.99 -9.31 1.83
C PHE A 164 -25.37 -8.68 3.19
N ASN A 165 -25.38 -7.35 3.29
CA ASN A 165 -25.60 -6.59 4.54
C ASN A 165 -24.61 -6.91 5.70
N LYS A 166 -23.58 -7.74 5.46
CA LYS A 166 -22.57 -8.12 6.45
C LYS A 166 -21.55 -7.01 6.69
N VAL A 167 -20.76 -7.20 7.75
CA VAL A 167 -19.54 -6.45 8.05
C VAL A 167 -18.50 -7.46 8.55
N PRO A 168 -17.30 -7.54 7.94
CA PRO A 168 -16.22 -8.37 8.46
C PRO A 168 -15.86 -7.98 9.90
N ARG A 169 -15.56 -8.98 10.75
CA ARG A 169 -15.14 -8.83 12.15
C ARG A 169 -13.64 -9.07 12.38
N VAL A 170 -12.93 -9.45 11.34
CA VAL A 170 -11.60 -10.06 11.42
C VAL A 170 -10.67 -9.40 10.41
N GLY A 171 -9.49 -8.98 10.86
CA GLY A 171 -8.35 -8.70 9.98
C GLY A 171 -7.63 -9.99 9.63
N TRP A 172 -7.42 -10.23 8.34
CA TRP A 172 -6.66 -11.37 7.81
C TRP A 172 -5.51 -10.81 6.98
N GLN A 173 -4.30 -10.78 7.56
CA GLN A 173 -3.07 -10.27 6.95
C GLN A 173 -2.03 -11.38 7.01
N ILE A 174 -2.37 -12.56 6.47
CA ILE A 174 -1.53 -13.75 6.63
C ILE A 174 -0.13 -13.59 6.03
N ASP A 175 -0.02 -12.81 4.94
CA ASP A 175 1.21 -12.74 4.14
C ASP A 175 1.99 -11.42 4.06
N PRO A 176 1.46 -10.22 4.35
CA PRO A 176 2.28 -8.99 4.41
C PRO A 176 3.56 -9.18 5.23
N PHE A 177 4.68 -8.69 4.69
CA PHE A 177 6.03 -9.08 5.11
C PHE A 177 6.51 -8.35 6.39
N GLY A 178 5.80 -8.58 7.50
CA GLY A 178 5.86 -7.80 8.73
C GLY A 178 4.68 -6.81 8.84
N HIS A 179 4.32 -6.44 10.07
CA HIS A 179 3.03 -5.81 10.36
C HIS A 179 3.16 -4.45 11.06
N SER A 180 2.30 -3.49 10.71
CA SER A 180 2.43 -2.08 11.10
C SER A 180 1.56 -1.68 12.30
N ALA A 181 2.00 -0.67 13.05
CA ALA A 181 1.21 -0.08 14.13
C ALA A 181 -0.15 0.43 13.65
N VAL A 182 -0.19 1.01 12.45
CA VAL A 182 -1.41 1.52 11.80
C VAL A 182 -2.35 0.38 11.41
N GLN A 183 -1.86 -0.80 11.01
CA GLN A 183 -2.73 -1.95 10.77
C GLN A 183 -3.55 -2.30 12.01
N ALA A 184 -2.91 -2.41 13.17
CA ALA A 184 -3.57 -2.79 14.42
C ALA A 184 -4.69 -1.83 14.83
N TYR A 185 -4.37 -0.53 14.94
CA TYR A 185 -5.31 0.44 15.50
C TYR A 185 -6.32 0.96 14.46
N LEU A 186 -5.88 1.18 13.22
CA LEU A 186 -6.70 1.84 12.19
C LEU A 186 -7.42 0.82 11.32
N PHE A 187 -6.72 -0.23 10.86
CA PHE A 187 -7.25 -1.33 10.05
C PHE A 187 -7.64 -2.58 10.85
N GLY A 188 -7.68 -2.44 12.17
CA GLY A 188 -8.31 -3.35 13.10
C GLY A 188 -9.39 -2.64 13.90
N ALA A 189 -8.98 -2.03 15.02
CA ALA A 189 -9.89 -1.54 16.04
C ALA A 189 -10.85 -0.42 15.59
N GLU A 190 -10.45 0.47 14.67
CA GLU A 190 -11.30 1.56 14.15
C GLU A 190 -12.07 1.20 12.85
N LEU A 191 -11.76 0.06 12.19
CA LEU A 191 -12.69 -0.57 11.24
C LEU A 191 -13.85 -1.27 11.95
N GLY A 192 -13.65 -1.69 13.20
CA GLY A 192 -14.59 -2.52 13.96
C GLY A 192 -14.29 -4.01 13.89
N PHE A 193 -13.02 -4.39 13.69
CA PHE A 193 -12.59 -5.78 13.87
C PHE A 193 -12.34 -6.08 15.35
N ASP A 194 -12.75 -7.28 15.77
CA ASP A 194 -12.49 -7.82 17.11
C ASP A 194 -11.09 -8.45 17.22
N SER A 195 -10.57 -8.96 16.09
CA SER A 195 -9.31 -9.71 16.02
C SER A 195 -8.54 -9.53 14.71
N LEU A 196 -7.22 -9.72 14.77
CA LEU A 196 -6.27 -9.67 13.65
C LEU A 196 -5.39 -10.94 13.65
N TYR A 197 -5.22 -11.58 12.49
CA TYR A 197 -4.40 -12.78 12.32
C TYR A 197 -3.36 -12.60 11.21
N PHE A 198 -2.15 -13.09 11.46
CA PHE A 198 -1.05 -13.04 10.49
C PHE A 198 0.00 -14.15 10.71
N ALA A 199 0.81 -14.46 9.68
CA ALA A 199 1.88 -15.45 9.80
C ALA A 199 3.29 -14.85 9.97
N ARG A 200 3.60 -13.68 9.37
CA ARG A 200 4.99 -13.24 9.10
C ARG A 200 5.60 -12.29 10.15
N ILE A 201 5.90 -12.84 11.35
CA ILE A 201 6.79 -12.20 12.35
C ILE A 201 8.25 -12.70 12.29
N ASP A 202 9.17 -11.89 12.80
CA ASP A 202 10.61 -12.20 12.93
C ASP A 202 10.86 -13.56 13.60
N TYR A 203 11.85 -14.31 13.11
CA TYR A 203 12.13 -15.67 13.58
C TYR A 203 12.59 -15.74 15.05
N GLN A 204 13.31 -14.74 15.56
CA GLN A 204 13.75 -14.67 16.96
C GLN A 204 12.58 -14.29 17.87
N ASP A 205 11.74 -13.33 17.44
CA ASP A 205 10.48 -12.97 18.10
C ASP A 205 9.55 -14.18 18.19
N ARG A 206 9.43 -14.96 17.10
CA ARG A 206 8.58 -16.15 17.02
C ARG A 206 8.97 -17.24 18.00
N GLU A 207 10.25 -17.59 18.11
CA GLU A 207 10.69 -18.59 19.09
C GLU A 207 10.48 -18.10 20.53
N LYS A 208 10.77 -16.82 20.81
CA LYS A 208 10.50 -16.24 22.13
C LYS A 208 9.00 -16.25 22.48
N ARG A 209 8.14 -15.97 21.50
CA ARG A 209 6.67 -16.01 21.65
C ARG A 209 6.11 -17.41 21.82
N LYS A 210 6.76 -18.44 21.26
CA LYS A 210 6.41 -19.85 21.53
C LYS A 210 6.73 -20.24 22.97
N GLU A 211 7.91 -19.86 23.47
CA GLU A 211 8.33 -20.11 24.86
C GLU A 211 7.40 -19.43 25.88
N ASP A 212 7.07 -18.16 25.66
CA ASP A 212 6.23 -17.34 26.54
C ASP A 212 4.71 -17.64 26.44
N LYS A 213 4.29 -18.42 25.42
CA LYS A 213 2.90 -18.45 24.92
C LYS A 213 2.36 -17.02 24.68
N SER A 214 3.13 -16.18 23.98
CA SER A 214 2.81 -14.78 23.63
C SER A 214 2.77 -14.52 22.11
N LEU A 215 2.52 -15.59 21.33
CA LEU A 215 2.06 -15.52 19.94
C LEU A 215 0.69 -14.83 19.82
N GLU A 216 -0.12 -14.91 20.87
CA GLU A 216 -1.43 -14.27 20.99
C GLU A 216 -1.35 -13.16 22.03
N VAL A 217 -1.75 -11.94 21.66
CA VAL A 217 -1.55 -10.70 22.41
C VAL A 217 -2.74 -9.75 22.25
N VAL A 218 -2.82 -8.73 23.09
CA VAL A 218 -3.65 -7.54 22.83
C VAL A 218 -2.72 -6.41 22.37
N TRP A 219 -2.93 -5.91 21.15
CA TRP A 219 -2.03 -4.96 20.50
C TRP A 219 -2.56 -3.52 20.58
N ARG A 220 -1.87 -2.66 21.34
CA ARG A 220 -2.09 -1.21 21.44
C ARG A 220 -1.18 -0.48 20.45
N GLY A 221 -1.55 -0.51 19.17
CA GLY A 221 -0.75 0.06 18.07
C GLY A 221 -0.53 1.58 18.14
N SER A 222 -1.54 2.38 18.54
CA SER A 222 -1.37 3.84 18.67
C SER A 222 -1.12 4.29 20.11
N LYS A 223 -0.03 5.04 20.28
CA LYS A 223 0.33 5.76 21.51
C LYS A 223 -0.66 6.88 21.87
N THR A 224 -1.46 7.36 20.91
CA THR A 224 -2.50 8.37 21.16
C THR A 224 -3.78 7.76 21.74
N PHE A 225 -4.07 6.50 21.42
CA PHE A 225 -5.36 5.88 21.71
C PHE A 225 -5.33 4.74 22.73
N GLY A 226 -4.17 4.12 22.99
CA GLY A 226 -4.01 3.10 24.05
C GLY A 226 -5.03 1.95 23.93
N SER A 227 -5.61 1.52 25.05
CA SER A 227 -6.68 0.50 25.08
C SER A 227 -7.88 0.84 24.19
N SER A 228 -8.20 2.12 23.99
CA SER A 228 -9.41 2.52 23.24
C SER A 228 -9.36 2.15 21.75
N SER A 229 -8.20 1.74 21.23
CA SER A 229 -8.02 1.19 19.88
C SER A 229 -7.13 -0.06 19.90
N GLU A 230 -7.27 -0.90 20.91
CA GLU A 230 -6.60 -2.20 20.97
C GLU A 230 -7.34 -3.27 20.16
N ILE A 231 -6.62 -4.31 19.75
CA ILE A 231 -7.19 -5.47 19.04
C ILE A 231 -6.50 -6.77 19.47
N PHE A 232 -7.27 -7.86 19.61
CA PHE A 232 -6.69 -9.18 19.83
C PHE A 232 -5.93 -9.62 18.59
N THR A 233 -4.67 -9.99 18.76
CA THR A 233 -3.75 -10.25 17.67
C THR A 233 -3.13 -11.63 17.85
N SER A 234 -3.07 -12.42 16.78
CA SER A 234 -2.54 -13.78 16.81
C SER A 234 -1.57 -14.00 15.65
N ALA A 235 -0.30 -14.15 15.99
CA ALA A 235 0.75 -14.62 15.11
C ALA A 235 0.69 -16.15 15.00
N PHE A 236 0.64 -16.70 13.79
CA PHE A 236 0.61 -18.16 13.63
C PHE A 236 1.95 -18.81 14.04
N PRO A 237 1.95 -20.04 14.59
CA PRO A 237 3.17 -20.67 15.09
C PRO A 237 4.27 -20.92 14.04
N VAL A 238 3.90 -21.08 12.77
CA VAL A 238 4.84 -21.39 11.66
C VAL A 238 4.44 -20.70 10.35
N HIS A 239 3.33 -21.13 9.72
CA HIS A 239 2.83 -20.66 8.42
C HIS A 239 1.32 -20.38 8.50
N TYR A 240 0.73 -19.93 7.41
CA TYR A 240 -0.73 -19.94 7.16
C TYR A 240 -1.20 -21.23 6.46
N GLY A 241 -0.29 -22.18 6.23
CA GLY A 241 -0.59 -23.53 5.76
C GLY A 241 -1.24 -24.41 6.83
N PRO A 242 -1.75 -25.60 6.49
CA PRO A 242 -2.15 -26.62 7.46
C PRO A 242 -0.92 -27.26 8.14
N PRO A 243 -1.10 -28.01 9.23
CA PRO A 243 -0.03 -28.85 9.78
C PRO A 243 0.48 -29.87 8.74
N THR A 244 1.75 -30.26 8.85
CA THR A 244 2.39 -31.25 7.96
C THR A 244 1.55 -32.54 7.88
N GLY A 245 1.25 -32.99 6.65
CA GLY A 245 0.39 -34.14 6.40
C GLY A 245 -1.12 -33.85 6.46
N PHE A 246 -1.55 -32.57 6.49
CA PHE A 246 -2.96 -32.16 6.45
C PHE A 246 -3.29 -31.20 5.28
N HIS A 247 -2.44 -31.17 4.26
CA HIS A 247 -2.66 -30.46 3.00
C HIS A 247 -3.40 -31.38 2.00
N PHE A 248 -4.55 -30.96 1.44
CA PHE A 248 -5.48 -31.88 0.76
C PHE A 248 -5.94 -31.43 -0.64
N GLU A 249 -5.09 -30.77 -1.43
CA GLU A 249 -5.45 -30.31 -2.78
C GLU A 249 -5.61 -31.44 -3.81
N VAL A 250 -6.22 -31.12 -4.95
CA VAL A 250 -6.40 -32.06 -6.05
C VAL A 250 -5.13 -32.19 -6.91
N ASN A 251 -4.61 -33.41 -7.02
CA ASN A 251 -3.43 -33.75 -7.84
C ASN A 251 -2.11 -33.06 -7.43
N ASP A 252 -1.97 -32.62 -6.16
CA ASP A 252 -0.66 -32.16 -5.67
C ASP A 252 0.15 -33.29 -5.02
N ASP A 253 1.31 -33.58 -5.61
CA ASP A 253 2.29 -34.54 -5.10
C ASP A 253 3.32 -33.89 -4.14
N SER A 254 3.25 -32.58 -3.87
CA SER A 254 4.19 -31.85 -2.99
C SER A 254 4.20 -32.37 -1.54
N SER A 255 3.06 -32.91 -1.10
CA SER A 255 2.77 -33.27 0.28
C SER A 255 2.52 -34.79 0.43
N PRO A 256 3.55 -35.65 0.23
CA PRO A 256 3.38 -37.11 0.18
C PRO A 256 2.88 -37.73 1.50
N ASP A 257 3.06 -37.04 2.63
CA ASP A 257 2.57 -37.47 3.95
C ASP A 257 1.06 -37.20 4.14
N SER A 258 0.40 -36.47 3.25
CA SER A 258 -1.02 -36.10 3.33
C SER A 258 -1.97 -37.24 2.92
N ALA A 259 -1.78 -38.43 3.47
CA ALA A 259 -2.60 -39.60 3.17
C ALA A 259 -4.11 -39.33 3.40
N PRO A 260 -5.00 -39.68 2.45
CA PRO A 260 -6.44 -39.53 2.63
C PRO A 260 -6.96 -40.50 3.70
N VAL A 261 -8.05 -40.15 4.39
CA VAL A 261 -8.67 -41.01 5.39
C VAL A 261 -9.45 -42.13 4.69
N GLN A 262 -8.89 -43.34 4.74
CA GLN A 262 -9.48 -44.59 4.24
C GLN A 262 -10.24 -45.25 5.40
N ASP A 263 -11.56 -45.15 5.37
CA ASP A 263 -12.51 -45.54 6.40
C ASP A 263 -13.55 -46.59 5.94
N ASN A 264 -13.39 -47.11 4.72
CA ASN A 264 -14.21 -48.19 4.19
C ASN A 264 -13.54 -49.54 4.53
N PRO A 265 -14.14 -50.38 5.41
CA PRO A 265 -13.57 -51.67 5.80
C PRO A 265 -13.66 -52.75 4.70
N HIS A 266 -14.20 -52.40 3.52
CA HIS A 266 -14.21 -53.26 2.33
C HIS A 266 -13.12 -52.91 1.30
N LEU A 267 -12.30 -51.89 1.59
CA LEU A 267 -11.11 -51.54 0.82
C LEU A 267 -9.86 -51.84 1.66
N PHE A 268 -8.71 -52.05 1.00
CA PHE A 268 -7.43 -52.19 1.69
C PHE A 268 -6.97 -50.86 2.29
N ASP A 269 -5.89 -50.92 3.08
CA ASP A 269 -5.18 -49.73 3.60
C ASP A 269 -6.05 -48.78 4.45
N TYR A 270 -7.02 -49.36 5.17
CA TYR A 270 -7.84 -48.66 6.18
C TYR A 270 -6.93 -48.04 7.26
N ASN A 271 -6.97 -46.71 7.42
CA ASN A 271 -5.96 -45.95 8.15
C ASN A 271 -6.51 -44.99 9.23
N VAL A 272 -7.81 -45.07 9.56
CA VAL A 272 -8.48 -44.12 10.48
C VAL A 272 -7.75 -43.92 11.81
N GLU A 273 -7.26 -44.99 12.44
CA GLU A 273 -6.54 -44.90 13.73
C GLU A 273 -5.23 -44.11 13.60
N GLN A 274 -4.48 -44.32 12.52
CA GLN A 274 -3.27 -43.56 12.21
C GLN A 274 -3.62 -42.07 12.03
N ARG A 275 -4.57 -41.74 11.15
CA ARG A 275 -4.89 -40.33 10.83
C ARG A 275 -5.49 -39.56 12.01
N VAL A 276 -6.17 -40.25 12.95
CA VAL A 276 -6.58 -39.66 14.24
C VAL A 276 -5.39 -39.46 15.18
N ASN A 277 -4.44 -40.39 15.24
CA ASN A 277 -3.21 -40.22 16.03
C ASN A 277 -2.34 -39.07 15.50
N ASP A 278 -2.17 -38.96 14.18
CA ASP A 278 -1.47 -37.86 13.50
C ASP A 278 -2.10 -36.50 13.87
N PHE A 279 -3.44 -36.42 13.82
CA PHE A 279 -4.21 -35.21 14.15
C PHE A 279 -4.01 -34.79 15.61
N VAL A 280 -4.12 -35.75 16.54
CA VAL A 280 -3.92 -35.51 17.97
C VAL A 280 -2.48 -35.07 18.27
N ALA A 281 -1.47 -35.66 17.60
CA ALA A 281 -0.07 -35.28 17.77
C ALA A 281 0.20 -33.84 17.29
N ALA A 282 -0.31 -33.46 16.12
CA ALA A 282 -0.22 -32.08 15.62
C ALA A 282 -0.95 -31.09 16.54
N ALA A 283 -2.15 -31.44 17.02
CA ALA A 283 -2.96 -30.56 17.87
C ALA A 283 -2.28 -30.27 19.23
N VAL A 284 -1.78 -31.31 19.91
CA VAL A 284 -1.04 -31.16 21.17
C VAL A 284 0.27 -30.40 20.98
N THR A 285 0.93 -30.55 19.81
CA THR A 285 2.13 -29.77 19.48
C THR A 285 1.84 -28.26 19.43
N GLN A 286 0.70 -27.85 18.88
CA GLN A 286 0.27 -26.45 18.86
C GLN A 286 -0.28 -25.96 20.22
N GLU A 287 -0.99 -26.80 20.97
CA GLU A 287 -1.45 -26.51 22.33
C GLU A 287 -0.28 -26.11 23.24
N ASN A 288 0.88 -26.77 23.10
CA ASN A 288 2.09 -26.46 23.86
C ASN A 288 2.56 -24.99 23.72
N VAL A 289 2.31 -24.32 22.58
CA VAL A 289 2.73 -22.92 22.34
C VAL A 289 1.58 -21.90 22.40
N THR A 290 0.34 -22.35 22.67
CA THR A 290 -0.88 -21.51 22.65
C THR A 290 -1.45 -21.30 24.06
N ARG A 291 -2.23 -20.25 24.31
CA ARG A 291 -3.02 -20.06 25.56
C ARG A 291 -4.45 -20.58 25.39
N THR A 292 -5.15 -20.88 26.49
CA THR A 292 -6.47 -21.56 26.52
C THR A 292 -6.46 -22.99 25.94
N ASN A 293 -7.57 -23.70 26.07
CA ASN A 293 -7.86 -25.00 25.42
C ASN A 293 -8.38 -24.86 23.97
N HIS A 294 -8.04 -23.79 23.27
CA HIS A 294 -8.48 -23.51 21.90
C HIS A 294 -7.28 -23.18 20.99
N ILE A 295 -7.16 -23.92 19.88
CA ILE A 295 -6.19 -23.68 18.81
C ILE A 295 -6.91 -23.54 17.46
N MET A 296 -6.29 -22.81 16.52
CA MET A 296 -6.80 -22.65 15.15
C MET A 296 -5.85 -23.29 14.14
N TRP A 297 -6.41 -24.05 13.20
CA TRP A 297 -5.71 -24.60 12.04
C TRP A 297 -6.21 -23.89 10.79
N THR A 298 -5.30 -23.20 10.11
CA THR A 298 -5.50 -22.65 8.76
C THR A 298 -5.45 -23.78 7.76
N MET A 299 -6.62 -24.32 7.41
CA MET A 299 -6.77 -25.45 6.49
C MET A 299 -6.79 -24.93 5.05
N GLY A 300 -5.63 -24.54 4.53
CA GLY A 300 -5.47 -23.94 3.19
C GLY A 300 -4.10 -23.28 3.04
N ASP A 301 -3.78 -22.81 1.84
CA ASP A 301 -2.48 -22.23 1.43
C ASP A 301 -2.72 -21.37 0.15
N ASP A 302 -1.66 -20.98 -0.57
CA ASP A 302 -1.71 -20.29 -1.88
C ASP A 302 -2.62 -21.01 -2.89
N PHE A 303 -3.68 -20.34 -3.37
CA PHE A 303 -4.57 -20.81 -4.46
C PHE A 303 -5.14 -22.24 -4.30
N GLN A 304 -5.46 -22.61 -3.07
CA GLN A 304 -6.01 -23.91 -2.72
C GLN A 304 -7.53 -23.96 -2.89
N TYR A 305 -8.13 -25.14 -2.71
CA TYR A 305 -9.55 -25.42 -2.92
C TYR A 305 -10.01 -25.27 -4.38
N GLN A 306 -9.10 -25.38 -5.37
CA GLN A 306 -9.46 -25.42 -6.80
C GLN A 306 -10.40 -26.60 -7.12
N TYR A 307 -10.35 -27.67 -6.32
CA TYR A 307 -11.49 -28.59 -6.15
C TYR A 307 -11.78 -28.88 -4.67
N ALA A 308 -12.41 -27.92 -4.00
CA ALA A 308 -12.71 -27.86 -2.56
C ALA A 308 -13.22 -29.17 -1.90
N GLU A 309 -13.92 -30.04 -2.64
CA GLU A 309 -14.44 -31.32 -2.15
C GLU A 309 -13.34 -32.35 -1.84
N THR A 310 -12.07 -32.13 -2.19
CA THR A 310 -10.95 -32.92 -1.66
C THR A 310 -10.73 -32.62 -0.19
N TRP A 311 -10.48 -31.36 0.16
CA TRP A 311 -10.29 -30.85 1.52
C TRP A 311 -11.48 -31.15 2.42
N PHE A 312 -12.70 -30.74 2.01
CA PHE A 312 -13.90 -30.94 2.82
C PHE A 312 -14.17 -32.43 3.10
N LYS A 313 -13.89 -33.33 2.16
CA LYS A 313 -14.05 -34.78 2.35
C LYS A 313 -13.08 -35.35 3.39
N GLN A 314 -11.87 -34.82 3.51
CA GLN A 314 -10.95 -35.24 4.59
C GLN A 314 -11.36 -34.61 5.93
N MET A 315 -11.72 -33.33 5.95
CA MET A 315 -12.16 -32.64 7.18
C MET A 315 -13.44 -33.25 7.77
N ASP A 316 -14.43 -33.61 6.94
CA ASP A 316 -15.65 -34.28 7.41
C ASP A 316 -15.35 -35.59 8.16
N LYS A 317 -14.39 -36.37 7.62
CA LYS A 317 -13.93 -37.64 8.23
C LYS A 317 -13.10 -37.39 9.48
N LEU A 318 -12.15 -36.46 9.44
CA LEU A 318 -11.31 -36.11 10.58
C LEU A 318 -12.18 -35.63 11.74
N ILE A 319 -13.09 -34.68 11.52
CA ILE A 319 -14.07 -34.21 12.52
C ILE A 319 -14.87 -35.40 13.09
N HIS A 320 -15.41 -36.28 12.23
CA HIS A 320 -16.18 -37.44 12.71
C HIS A 320 -15.36 -38.41 13.56
N TYR A 321 -14.17 -38.80 13.11
CA TYR A 321 -13.37 -39.85 13.77
C TYR A 321 -12.56 -39.33 14.96
N VAL A 322 -12.03 -38.11 14.91
CA VAL A 322 -11.35 -37.47 16.05
C VAL A 322 -12.34 -37.24 17.19
N ASN A 323 -13.56 -36.77 16.91
CA ASN A 323 -14.56 -36.56 17.97
C ASN A 323 -15.14 -37.86 18.54
N LYS A 324 -15.08 -38.95 17.76
CA LYS A 324 -15.48 -40.31 18.17
C LYS A 324 -14.42 -41.02 19.02
N ASP A 325 -13.14 -40.78 18.73
CA ASP A 325 -12.02 -41.12 19.62
C ASP A 325 -12.08 -40.30 20.92
N GLY A 326 -12.24 -38.99 20.76
CA GLY A 326 -12.58 -38.07 21.82
C GLY A 326 -11.42 -37.57 22.68
N ARG A 327 -10.15 -37.91 22.39
CA ARG A 327 -8.98 -37.32 23.08
C ARG A 327 -8.93 -35.80 22.95
N VAL A 328 -9.27 -35.29 21.77
CA VAL A 328 -9.46 -33.85 21.49
C VAL A 328 -10.86 -33.63 20.89
N ASN A 329 -11.21 -32.40 20.57
CA ASN A 329 -12.42 -32.03 19.84
C ASN A 329 -12.05 -31.21 18.61
N ALA A 330 -12.61 -31.52 17.43
CA ALA A 330 -12.39 -30.83 16.18
C ALA A 330 -13.71 -30.30 15.62
N LEU A 331 -13.71 -29.11 15.03
CA LEU A 331 -14.91 -28.48 14.46
C LEU A 331 -14.57 -27.63 13.23
N TYR A 332 -15.54 -27.48 12.32
CA TYR A 332 -15.51 -26.40 11.33
C TYR A 332 -15.69 -25.06 12.05
N SER A 333 -14.81 -24.11 11.75
CA SER A 333 -14.78 -22.79 12.36
C SER A 333 -14.50 -21.71 11.31
N THR A 334 -14.67 -20.46 11.72
CA THR A 334 -14.05 -19.28 11.12
C THR A 334 -13.14 -18.62 12.16
N PRO A 335 -12.31 -17.62 11.82
CA PRO A 335 -11.48 -16.93 12.80
C PRO A 335 -12.31 -16.08 13.77
N SER A 336 -13.51 -15.61 13.41
CA SER A 336 -14.37 -14.89 14.35
C SER A 336 -14.95 -15.82 15.42
N ILE A 337 -15.34 -17.05 15.05
CA ILE A 337 -15.75 -18.11 16.00
C ILE A 337 -14.58 -18.49 16.93
N TYR A 338 -13.34 -18.47 16.41
CA TYR A 338 -12.14 -18.65 17.25
C TYR A 338 -11.97 -17.46 18.22
N ALA A 339 -12.01 -16.21 17.73
CA ALA A 339 -11.91 -15.01 18.57
C ALA A 339 -12.98 -14.97 19.70
N ASP A 340 -14.23 -15.28 19.37
CA ASP A 340 -15.33 -15.36 20.33
C ASP A 340 -15.05 -16.38 21.44
N ALA A 341 -14.49 -17.55 21.09
CA ALA A 341 -14.10 -18.58 22.06
C ALA A 341 -12.91 -18.15 22.93
N LYS A 342 -11.90 -17.50 22.34
CA LYS A 342 -10.70 -17.01 23.04
C LYS A 342 -11.04 -15.86 24.01
N ASN A 343 -12.04 -15.04 23.67
CA ASN A 343 -12.58 -14.03 24.57
C ASN A 343 -13.41 -14.67 25.70
N ALA A 344 -14.27 -15.63 25.38
CA ALA A 344 -15.11 -16.34 26.35
C ALA A 344 -14.29 -17.11 27.42
N ALA A 345 -13.07 -17.56 27.08
CA ALA A 345 -12.14 -18.16 28.04
C ALA A 345 -11.72 -17.22 29.19
N ASN A 346 -11.91 -15.90 29.04
CA ASN A 346 -11.74 -14.89 30.10
C ASN A 346 -10.31 -14.86 30.71
N GLU A 347 -9.31 -15.28 29.93
CA GLU A 347 -7.89 -15.29 30.31
C GLU A 347 -7.26 -13.89 30.31
N SER A 348 -6.05 -13.79 30.88
CA SER A 348 -5.16 -12.63 30.72
C SER A 348 -4.25 -12.80 29.51
N TRP A 349 -4.00 -11.71 28.79
CA TRP A 349 -3.22 -11.69 27.54
C TRP A 349 -2.03 -10.75 27.63
N PRO A 350 -0.88 -11.07 27.01
CA PRO A 350 0.26 -10.17 26.95
C PRO A 350 -0.08 -8.90 26.16
N LEU A 351 0.55 -7.78 26.54
CA LEU A 351 0.49 -6.53 25.78
C LEU A 351 1.50 -6.56 24.61
N LYS A 352 1.09 -6.05 23.45
CA LYS A 352 1.98 -5.63 22.36
C LYS A 352 1.82 -4.12 22.11
N THR A 353 2.92 -3.41 21.88
CA THR A 353 2.92 -2.00 21.42
C THR A 353 3.75 -1.85 20.15
N ASP A 354 3.70 -0.66 19.55
CA ASP A 354 4.46 -0.30 18.34
C ASP A 354 4.13 -1.27 17.17
N ASP A 355 5.13 -1.81 16.47
CA ASP A 355 4.95 -2.63 15.27
C ASP A 355 5.82 -3.91 15.26
N TYR A 356 5.74 -4.68 14.17
CA TYR A 356 6.47 -5.92 13.91
C TYR A 356 7.49 -5.77 12.76
N PHE A 357 8.09 -4.58 12.61
CA PHE A 357 9.12 -4.33 11.60
C PHE A 357 10.54 -4.18 12.19
N PRO A 358 11.60 -4.52 11.43
CA PRO A 358 11.57 -5.27 10.16
C PRO A 358 11.38 -6.77 10.38
N TYR A 359 10.83 -7.46 9.37
CA TYR A 359 10.67 -8.92 9.33
C TYR A 359 11.94 -9.63 8.86
N ALA A 360 12.25 -10.78 9.47
CA ALA A 360 13.21 -11.75 8.97
C ALA A 360 12.73 -13.19 9.21
N ASP A 361 12.77 -14.06 8.19
CA ASP A 361 12.42 -15.48 8.33
C ASP A 361 13.60 -16.36 8.78
N ARG A 362 14.84 -15.86 8.62
CA ARG A 362 16.09 -16.49 9.07
C ARG A 362 17.23 -15.47 9.18
N GLU A 363 18.35 -15.91 9.73
CA GLU A 363 19.49 -15.08 10.18
C GLU A 363 19.96 -13.98 9.20
N ASN A 364 20.12 -14.33 7.92
CA ASN A 364 20.63 -13.43 6.89
C ASN A 364 19.56 -12.91 5.90
N ALA A 365 18.27 -13.09 6.24
CA ALA A 365 17.14 -12.78 5.38
C ALA A 365 16.25 -11.72 6.00
N TYR A 366 16.72 -10.46 6.04
CA TYR A 366 15.87 -9.33 6.41
C TYR A 366 15.09 -8.84 5.19
N TRP A 367 13.76 -8.86 5.29
CA TRP A 367 12.83 -8.47 4.24
C TRP A 367 12.69 -6.95 4.26
N THR A 368 13.78 -6.24 3.99
CA THR A 368 13.85 -4.77 4.00
C THR A 368 14.26 -4.20 2.64
N GLY A 369 14.49 -5.06 1.65
CA GLY A 369 14.77 -4.66 0.27
C GLY A 369 13.51 -4.19 -0.45
N PHE A 370 12.37 -4.84 -0.19
CA PHE A 370 11.08 -4.48 -0.79
C PHE A 370 10.58 -3.09 -0.38
N PHE A 371 11.11 -2.50 0.70
CA PHE A 371 10.84 -1.09 1.06
C PHE A 371 11.25 -0.12 -0.06
N THR A 372 12.19 -0.52 -0.93
CA THR A 372 12.66 0.28 -2.09
C THR A 372 12.45 -0.42 -3.45
N SER A 373 12.31 -1.75 -3.52
CA SER A 373 12.12 -2.49 -4.77
C SER A 373 11.02 -1.91 -5.67
N ARG A 374 11.26 -1.90 -6.99
CA ARG A 374 10.42 -1.24 -8.00
C ARG A 374 10.07 0.23 -7.68
N PRO A 375 11.08 1.09 -7.43
CA PRO A 375 10.86 2.45 -6.94
C PRO A 375 10.16 3.35 -7.95
N ALA A 376 10.10 2.98 -9.24
CA ALA A 376 9.26 3.66 -10.23
C ALA A 376 7.76 3.40 -10.00
N LEU A 377 7.38 2.13 -9.75
CA LEU A 377 5.98 1.76 -9.48
C LEU A 377 5.49 2.39 -8.17
N LYS A 378 6.26 2.28 -7.08
CA LYS A 378 5.96 2.93 -5.78
C LYS A 378 5.62 4.42 -5.91
N ARG A 379 6.35 5.14 -6.78
CA ARG A 379 6.09 6.55 -7.08
C ARG A 379 4.83 6.75 -7.92
N TYR A 380 4.59 5.87 -8.89
CA TYR A 380 3.42 5.95 -9.75
C TYR A 380 2.12 5.73 -8.97
N VAL A 381 2.11 4.76 -8.03
CA VAL A 381 1.03 4.57 -7.05
C VAL A 381 0.80 5.85 -6.24
N ARG A 382 1.85 6.39 -5.60
CA ARG A 382 1.74 7.62 -4.78
C ARG A 382 1.21 8.82 -5.57
N MET A 383 1.71 9.03 -6.79
CA MET A 383 1.29 10.12 -7.67
C MET A 383 -0.19 9.98 -8.07
N LEU A 384 -0.62 8.77 -8.41
CA LEU A 384 -2.00 8.51 -8.83
C LEU A 384 -2.98 8.48 -7.65
N SER A 385 -2.56 8.15 -6.44
CA SER A 385 -3.36 8.33 -5.22
C SER A 385 -3.70 9.80 -4.96
N GLY A 386 -2.68 10.68 -4.98
CA GLY A 386 -2.89 12.12 -4.87
C GLY A 386 -3.80 12.68 -5.98
N TYR A 387 -3.65 12.15 -7.20
CA TYR A 387 -4.52 12.50 -8.33
C TYR A 387 -5.96 11.99 -8.15
N TYR A 388 -6.15 10.75 -7.68
CA TYR A 388 -7.47 10.13 -7.43
C TYR A 388 -8.24 10.82 -6.30
N MET A 389 -7.54 11.36 -5.28
CA MET A 389 -8.14 12.25 -4.28
C MET A 389 -8.71 13.52 -4.94
N ALA A 390 -7.92 14.21 -5.75
CA ALA A 390 -8.34 15.43 -6.44
C ALA A 390 -9.43 15.17 -7.50
N ALA A 391 -9.36 14.04 -8.20
CA ALA A 391 -10.36 13.64 -9.20
C ALA A 391 -11.74 13.38 -8.56
N ARG A 392 -11.79 12.71 -7.39
CA ARG A 392 -13.04 12.48 -6.66
C ARG A 392 -13.66 13.76 -6.08
N GLN A 393 -12.82 14.68 -5.58
CA GLN A 393 -13.27 16.03 -5.20
C GLN A 393 -13.94 16.72 -6.40
N LEU A 394 -13.27 16.77 -7.54
CA LEU A 394 -13.77 17.44 -8.74
C LEU A 394 -15.01 16.75 -9.35
N GLU A 395 -15.09 15.42 -9.31
CA GLU A 395 -16.26 14.63 -9.73
C GLU A 395 -17.51 14.99 -8.92
N PHE A 396 -17.39 14.99 -7.58
CA PHE A 396 -18.47 15.41 -6.67
C PHE A 396 -18.92 16.85 -6.94
N LEU A 397 -17.99 17.78 -7.17
CA LEU A 397 -18.31 19.20 -7.34
C LEU A 397 -19.07 19.54 -8.63
N VAL A 398 -19.20 18.61 -9.58
CA VAL A 398 -20.01 18.78 -10.80
C VAL A 398 -21.15 17.76 -10.95
N GLY A 399 -21.31 16.87 -9.96
CA GLY A 399 -22.24 15.74 -9.97
C GLY A 399 -21.73 14.54 -10.75
N ARG A 400 -21.65 13.39 -10.08
CA ARG A 400 -21.25 12.11 -10.70
C ARG A 400 -22.25 11.70 -11.76
N ARG A 401 -21.74 11.39 -12.96
CA ARG A 401 -22.58 10.98 -14.10
C ARG A 401 -22.91 9.49 -14.03
N SER A 402 -24.14 9.14 -14.39
CA SER A 402 -24.59 7.74 -14.57
C SER A 402 -24.07 7.08 -15.85
N SER A 403 -23.44 7.85 -16.75
CA SER A 403 -22.80 7.35 -17.97
C SER A 403 -21.67 8.28 -18.43
N GLY A 404 -20.56 7.70 -18.89
CA GLY A 404 -19.33 8.41 -19.27
C GLY A 404 -18.13 7.96 -18.42
N PRO A 405 -16.98 8.63 -18.52
CA PRO A 405 -15.86 8.37 -17.63
C PRO A 405 -16.21 8.75 -16.19
N HIS A 406 -15.67 7.99 -15.24
CA HIS A 406 -15.88 8.14 -13.80
C HIS A 406 -14.64 7.65 -13.03
N THR A 407 -14.45 8.08 -11.79
CA THR A 407 -13.20 7.79 -11.05
C THR A 407 -13.01 6.31 -10.66
N PHE A 408 -14.05 5.46 -10.74
CA PHE A 408 -14.03 4.06 -10.31
C PHE A 408 -12.92 3.20 -10.96
N SER A 409 -12.59 3.42 -12.24
CA SER A 409 -11.55 2.64 -12.95
C SER A 409 -10.16 2.81 -12.32
N LEU A 410 -9.83 4.03 -11.87
CA LEU A 410 -8.64 4.30 -11.07
C LEU A 410 -8.74 3.73 -9.65
N GLY A 411 -9.97 3.57 -9.12
CA GLY A 411 -10.25 2.91 -7.84
C GLY A 411 -9.96 1.40 -7.84
N ASP A 412 -10.41 0.64 -8.84
CA ASP A 412 -10.02 -0.79 -8.99
C ASP A 412 -8.50 -0.91 -9.18
N ALA A 413 -7.92 -0.09 -10.06
CA ALA A 413 -6.48 -0.11 -10.31
C ALA A 413 -5.65 0.22 -9.05
N LEU A 414 -6.00 1.27 -8.30
CA LEU A 414 -5.31 1.61 -7.04
C LEU A 414 -5.54 0.57 -5.95
N GLY A 415 -6.76 0.01 -5.84
CA GLY A 415 -7.08 -1.03 -4.86
C GLY A 415 -6.34 -2.34 -5.11
N ILE A 416 -6.17 -2.72 -6.38
CA ILE A 416 -5.35 -3.87 -6.79
C ILE A 416 -3.89 -3.66 -6.38
N VAL A 417 -3.31 -2.49 -6.70
CA VAL A 417 -1.86 -2.29 -6.47
C VAL A 417 -1.46 -2.05 -5.02
N GLN A 418 -2.39 -2.07 -4.06
CA GLN A 418 -2.04 -2.16 -2.63
C GLN A 418 -1.65 -3.59 -2.21
N HIS A 419 -1.94 -4.62 -3.04
CA HIS A 419 -1.56 -6.03 -2.79
C HIS A 419 -0.08 -6.16 -2.42
N HIS A 420 0.24 -7.14 -1.56
CA HIS A 420 1.58 -7.30 -1.00
C HIS A 420 2.65 -7.82 -1.98
N ASP A 421 2.32 -8.08 -3.24
CA ASP A 421 3.30 -8.20 -4.33
C ASP A 421 3.31 -7.05 -5.35
N ALA A 422 2.39 -6.09 -5.21
CA ALA A 422 2.22 -4.98 -6.14
C ALA A 422 3.08 -3.76 -5.77
N VAL A 423 2.67 -2.95 -4.78
CA VAL A 423 3.42 -1.75 -4.38
C VAL A 423 4.74 -2.08 -3.70
N THR A 424 4.84 -3.25 -3.06
CA THR A 424 6.10 -3.86 -2.58
C THR A 424 7.12 -4.09 -3.69
N GLY A 425 6.63 -4.34 -4.91
CA GLY A 425 7.45 -4.63 -6.08
C GLY A 425 8.00 -6.05 -6.11
N THR A 426 7.39 -7.00 -5.40
CA THR A 426 7.86 -8.39 -5.30
C THR A 426 7.19 -9.34 -6.30
N ALA A 427 6.18 -8.88 -7.05
CA ALA A 427 5.66 -9.59 -8.22
C ALA A 427 6.69 -9.71 -9.38
N LYS A 428 6.45 -10.69 -10.26
CA LYS A 428 7.19 -10.86 -11.52
C LYS A 428 7.08 -9.62 -12.43
N GLN A 429 8.04 -9.46 -13.36
CA GLN A 429 8.12 -8.28 -14.22
C GLN A 429 6.90 -8.14 -15.14
N HIS A 430 6.32 -9.23 -15.64
CA HIS A 430 5.13 -9.15 -16.51
C HIS A 430 3.88 -8.74 -15.71
N THR A 431 3.72 -9.24 -14.47
CA THR A 431 2.70 -8.80 -13.51
C THR A 431 2.85 -7.31 -13.18
N THR A 432 4.09 -6.87 -12.90
CA THR A 432 4.45 -5.45 -12.68
C THR A 432 4.02 -4.56 -13.84
N ASN A 433 4.22 -5.03 -15.08
CA ASN A 433 3.82 -4.29 -16.28
C ASN A 433 2.28 -4.20 -16.41
N ASP A 434 1.54 -5.22 -15.98
CA ASP A 434 0.07 -5.18 -15.98
C ASP A 434 -0.49 -4.24 -14.90
N TYR A 435 0.15 -4.15 -13.73
CA TYR A 435 -0.16 -3.13 -12.72
C TYR A 435 0.03 -1.70 -13.26
N ALA A 436 1.18 -1.42 -13.87
CA ALA A 436 1.44 -0.12 -14.51
C ALA A 436 0.42 0.19 -15.62
N LYS A 437 0.00 -0.82 -16.40
CA LYS A 437 -1.03 -0.70 -17.43
C LYS A 437 -2.42 -0.40 -16.86
N ARG A 438 -2.86 -1.10 -15.80
CA ARG A 438 -4.16 -0.81 -15.13
C ARG A 438 -4.19 0.61 -14.57
N LEU A 439 -3.12 1.02 -13.90
CA LEU A 439 -2.94 2.38 -13.40
C LEU A 439 -3.00 3.43 -14.52
N ALA A 440 -2.37 3.17 -15.67
CA ALA A 440 -2.42 4.07 -16.82
C ALA A 440 -3.82 4.20 -17.45
N ILE A 441 -4.59 3.11 -17.51
CA ILE A 441 -5.98 3.11 -18.00
C ILE A 441 -6.86 3.94 -17.05
N GLY A 442 -6.83 3.64 -15.74
CA GLY A 442 -7.59 4.39 -14.75
C GLY A 442 -7.21 5.87 -14.68
N ALA A 443 -5.92 6.20 -14.84
CA ALA A 443 -5.45 7.59 -14.90
C ALA A 443 -6.01 8.36 -16.11
N SER A 444 -6.14 7.72 -17.27
CA SER A 444 -6.72 8.32 -18.49
C SER A 444 -8.22 8.62 -18.33
N GLU A 445 -8.96 7.71 -17.70
CA GLU A 445 -10.37 7.96 -17.33
C GLU A 445 -10.50 9.07 -16.29
N ALA A 446 -9.67 9.06 -15.25
CA ALA A 446 -9.66 10.10 -14.23
C ALA A 446 -9.28 11.48 -14.79
N GLU A 447 -8.31 11.57 -15.72
CA GLU A 447 -8.00 12.82 -16.43
C GLU A 447 -9.21 13.32 -17.24
N SER A 448 -9.96 12.42 -17.87
CA SER A 448 -11.19 12.78 -18.59
C SER A 448 -12.26 13.36 -17.65
N VAL A 449 -12.37 12.84 -16.42
CA VAL A 449 -13.24 13.40 -15.37
C VAL A 449 -12.74 14.77 -14.89
N VAL A 450 -11.45 14.90 -14.58
CA VAL A 450 -10.85 16.17 -14.10
C VAL A 450 -10.98 17.27 -15.15
N ASN A 451 -10.66 17.00 -16.41
CA ASN A 451 -10.78 17.97 -17.51
C ASN A 451 -12.25 18.42 -17.68
N LEU A 452 -13.20 17.49 -17.65
CA LEU A 452 -14.62 17.78 -17.71
C LEU A 452 -15.08 18.63 -16.51
N ALA A 453 -14.72 18.23 -15.29
CA ALA A 453 -15.15 18.90 -14.08
C ALA A 453 -14.63 20.34 -14.02
N LEU A 454 -13.33 20.55 -14.30
CA LEU A 454 -12.76 21.89 -14.43
C LEU A 454 -13.46 22.69 -15.54
N SER A 455 -13.77 22.09 -16.69
CA SER A 455 -14.46 22.79 -17.81
C SER A 455 -15.86 23.30 -17.46
N CYS A 456 -16.51 22.71 -16.45
CA CYS A 456 -17.78 23.17 -15.89
C CYS A 456 -17.58 24.16 -14.74
N LEU A 457 -16.68 23.87 -13.78
CA LEU A 457 -16.41 24.75 -12.63
C LEU A 457 -15.87 26.13 -13.05
N VAL A 458 -15.01 26.19 -14.07
CA VAL A 458 -14.53 27.49 -14.58
C VAL A 458 -15.57 28.24 -15.41
N SER A 459 -16.70 27.66 -15.82
CA SER A 459 -17.63 28.31 -16.76
C SER A 459 -18.53 29.35 -16.07
N SER A 460 -18.65 30.56 -16.64
CA SER A 460 -19.57 31.58 -16.11
C SER A 460 -21.05 31.40 -16.49
N ARG A 461 -21.38 30.33 -17.23
CA ARG A 461 -22.73 30.10 -17.77
C ARG A 461 -23.65 29.48 -16.71
N SER A 462 -24.53 30.31 -16.15
CA SER A 462 -25.54 29.90 -15.17
C SER A 462 -26.57 28.92 -15.77
N GLY A 463 -26.44 27.63 -15.46
CA GLY A 463 -27.43 26.58 -15.75
C GLY A 463 -27.12 25.30 -14.97
N ASN A 464 -28.14 24.71 -14.32
CA ASN A 464 -27.98 23.66 -13.30
C ASN A 464 -27.59 22.26 -13.85
N GLN A 465 -26.92 22.19 -15.00
CA GLN A 465 -26.38 20.94 -15.54
C GLN A 465 -25.01 21.24 -16.17
N CYS A 466 -23.99 20.49 -15.75
CA CYS A 466 -22.70 20.41 -16.42
C CYS A 466 -22.87 19.71 -17.79
N ALA A 467 -23.47 20.43 -18.75
CA ALA A 467 -23.45 20.08 -20.16
C ALA A 467 -22.01 20.15 -20.69
N ALA A 468 -21.71 19.42 -21.77
CA ALA A 468 -20.35 19.41 -22.33
C ALA A 468 -19.89 20.83 -22.70
N SER A 469 -18.92 21.34 -21.95
CA SER A 469 -18.32 22.65 -22.19
C SER A 469 -17.58 22.66 -23.52
N ALA A 470 -17.48 23.84 -24.16
CA ALA A 470 -16.65 24.02 -25.35
C ALA A 470 -15.15 24.05 -25.00
N THR A 471 -14.81 24.24 -23.72
CA THR A 471 -13.45 24.42 -23.23
C THR A 471 -12.75 23.08 -23.06
N GLN A 472 -11.97 22.68 -24.06
CA GLN A 472 -11.11 21.50 -23.98
C GLN A 472 -9.82 21.83 -23.22
N PHE A 473 -9.53 21.05 -22.17
CA PHE A 473 -8.28 21.07 -21.42
C PHE A 473 -7.40 19.85 -21.74
N SER A 474 -6.10 20.00 -21.49
CA SER A 474 -5.09 18.95 -21.51
C SER A 474 -4.22 19.04 -20.25
N GLN A 475 -3.71 17.91 -19.73
CA GLN A 475 -2.80 17.89 -18.57
C GLN A 475 -1.43 17.28 -18.93
N CYS A 476 -0.50 17.25 -17.95
CA CYS A 476 0.91 16.90 -18.20
C CYS A 476 1.54 16.06 -17.07
N HIS A 477 1.34 14.73 -17.11
CA HIS A 477 1.90 13.81 -16.11
C HIS A 477 3.41 13.56 -16.26
N LEU A 478 4.02 13.90 -17.41
CA LEU A 478 5.43 13.62 -17.74
C LEU A 478 6.37 14.83 -17.53
N LEU A 479 5.99 15.77 -16.66
CA LEU A 479 6.82 16.91 -16.27
C LEU A 479 8.16 16.50 -15.62
N ASN A 480 8.27 15.30 -15.03
CA ASN A 480 9.55 14.78 -14.51
C ASN A 480 10.64 14.63 -15.59
N ILE A 481 10.24 14.29 -16.83
CA ILE A 481 11.09 14.20 -18.02
C ILE A 481 10.89 15.42 -18.95
N SER A 482 10.41 16.55 -18.42
CA SER A 482 10.15 17.81 -19.13
C SER A 482 9.15 17.74 -20.30
N TYR A 483 8.28 16.72 -20.38
CA TYR A 483 7.33 16.55 -21.48
C TYR A 483 5.94 17.07 -21.13
N CYS A 484 5.51 18.14 -21.80
CA CYS A 484 4.19 18.76 -21.63
C CYS A 484 3.76 19.49 -22.92
N PRO A 485 3.23 18.78 -23.95
CA PRO A 485 2.89 19.38 -25.25
C PRO A 485 2.10 20.70 -25.17
N PRO A 486 1.08 20.86 -24.30
CA PRO A 486 0.32 22.11 -24.20
C PRO A 486 1.16 23.35 -23.82
N SER A 487 2.18 23.23 -22.97
CA SER A 487 3.06 24.38 -22.65
C SER A 487 4.22 24.55 -23.64
N GLU A 488 4.40 23.57 -24.53
CA GLU A 488 5.47 23.50 -25.50
C GLU A 488 5.06 23.91 -26.93
N GLU A 489 3.77 24.04 -27.20
CA GLU A 489 3.28 24.53 -28.48
C GLU A 489 3.65 26.02 -28.69
N GLU A 490 3.57 26.49 -29.93
CA GLU A 490 3.73 27.93 -30.17
C GLU A 490 2.42 28.65 -29.83
N ILE A 491 2.47 29.49 -28.81
CA ILE A 491 1.37 30.36 -28.42
C ILE A 491 1.00 31.25 -29.64
N PRO A 492 -0.22 31.14 -30.19
CA PRO A 492 -0.61 31.90 -31.38
C PRO A 492 -0.65 33.41 -31.12
N GLU A 493 -0.52 34.21 -32.17
CA GLU A 493 -0.73 35.65 -32.08
C GLU A 493 -2.14 35.95 -31.56
N GLU A 494 -2.27 37.01 -30.76
CA GLU A 494 -3.47 37.40 -30.01
C GLU A 494 -4.00 36.38 -28.97
N LYS A 495 -3.41 35.18 -28.80
CA LYS A 495 -3.79 34.20 -27.78
C LYS A 495 -2.78 34.14 -26.62
N SER A 496 -3.24 33.57 -25.50
CA SER A 496 -2.42 33.17 -24.36
C SER A 496 -2.51 31.66 -24.15
N LEU A 497 -1.45 31.06 -23.62
CA LEU A 497 -1.55 29.79 -22.91
C LEU A 497 -2.23 30.06 -21.57
N VAL A 498 -3.40 29.45 -21.37
CA VAL A 498 -4.18 29.52 -20.14
C VAL A 498 -3.78 28.34 -19.26
N VAL A 499 -3.43 28.63 -18.00
CA VAL A 499 -3.05 27.64 -16.98
C VAL A 499 -4.04 27.73 -15.83
N VAL A 500 -4.98 26.79 -15.77
CA VAL A 500 -5.88 26.63 -14.61
C VAL A 500 -5.19 25.75 -13.59
N THR A 501 -5.11 26.25 -12.36
CA THR A 501 -4.37 25.65 -11.25
C THR A 501 -5.35 25.26 -10.15
N TYR A 502 -5.56 23.96 -9.90
CA TYR A 502 -6.47 23.47 -8.87
C TYR A 502 -5.73 23.01 -7.62
N ASN A 503 -6.25 23.36 -6.44
CA ASN A 503 -5.70 23.01 -5.14
C ASN A 503 -6.62 22.02 -4.40
N PRO A 504 -6.23 20.73 -4.30
CA PRO A 504 -7.02 19.72 -3.59
C PRO A 504 -6.92 19.79 -2.06
N LEU A 505 -6.17 20.74 -1.50
CA LEU A 505 -6.06 20.94 -0.05
C LEU A 505 -7.16 21.89 0.45
N GLY A 506 -7.64 21.65 1.67
CA GLY A 506 -8.49 22.58 2.41
C GLY A 506 -7.75 23.78 3.02
N TRP A 507 -6.54 24.09 2.54
CA TRP A 507 -5.73 25.25 2.96
C TRP A 507 -5.34 26.08 1.72
N THR A 508 -5.31 27.40 1.84
CA THR A 508 -4.69 28.28 0.82
C THR A 508 -3.24 27.86 0.57
N ARG A 509 -2.86 27.66 -0.70
CA ARG A 509 -1.53 27.18 -1.09
C ARG A 509 -0.81 28.18 -1.97
N THR A 510 0.39 28.58 -1.55
CA THR A 510 1.35 29.32 -2.38
C THR A 510 2.47 28.38 -2.81
N ASP A 511 2.74 28.29 -4.11
CA ASP A 511 3.73 27.37 -4.66
C ASP A 511 4.41 27.90 -5.93
N ILE A 512 5.46 27.21 -6.39
CA ILE A 512 6.15 27.54 -7.65
C ILE A 512 5.75 26.53 -8.73
N ILE A 513 5.10 27.00 -9.80
CA ILE A 513 4.87 26.21 -11.02
C ILE A 513 6.16 26.22 -11.84
N ARG A 514 6.47 25.10 -12.51
CA ARG A 514 7.68 24.89 -13.33
C ARG A 514 7.32 24.08 -14.58
N ILE A 515 7.17 24.75 -15.73
CA ILE A 515 6.71 24.16 -17.00
C ILE A 515 7.72 24.35 -18.13
N PRO A 516 7.83 23.40 -19.09
CA PRO A 516 8.75 23.50 -20.23
C PRO A 516 8.18 24.43 -21.32
N VAL A 517 9.01 25.35 -21.83
CA VAL A 517 8.64 26.35 -22.86
C VAL A 517 9.77 26.58 -23.89
N ASN A 518 9.43 27.22 -25.01
CA ASN A 518 10.41 27.56 -26.07
C ASN A 518 11.00 28.97 -25.96
N ASP A 519 10.17 29.94 -25.58
CA ASP A 519 10.51 31.36 -25.58
C ASP A 519 10.96 31.82 -24.19
N ALA A 520 11.92 32.74 -24.17
CA ALA A 520 12.46 33.38 -22.96
C ALA A 520 11.96 34.84 -22.80
N ASN A 521 10.90 35.20 -23.53
CA ASN A 521 10.26 36.52 -23.52
C ASN A 521 8.75 36.43 -23.28
N LEU A 522 8.30 35.40 -22.55
CA LEU A 522 6.90 35.28 -22.13
C LEU A 522 6.61 36.16 -20.91
N ILE A 523 5.42 36.73 -20.86
CA ILE A 523 4.83 37.38 -19.69
C ILE A 523 3.91 36.38 -19.01
N VAL A 524 3.95 36.31 -17.68
CA VAL A 524 2.93 35.62 -16.87
C VAL A 524 2.05 36.68 -16.23
N GLN A 525 0.73 36.55 -16.36
CA GLN A 525 -0.26 37.40 -15.72
C GLN A 525 -1.24 36.57 -14.88
N ASP A 526 -1.71 37.12 -13.76
CA ASP A 526 -2.71 36.46 -12.90
C ASP A 526 -4.16 36.65 -13.39
N SER A 527 -5.12 36.14 -12.61
CA SER A 527 -6.56 36.28 -12.83
C SER A 527 -6.99 37.75 -13.04
N LYS A 528 -6.33 38.68 -12.33
CA LYS A 528 -6.59 40.14 -12.30
C LYS A 528 -5.76 40.94 -13.31
N GLY A 529 -4.82 40.31 -14.03
CA GLY A 529 -3.97 40.93 -15.05
C GLY A 529 -2.66 41.51 -14.52
N VAL A 530 -2.33 41.30 -13.24
CA VAL A 530 -1.04 41.70 -12.65
C VAL A 530 0.06 40.80 -13.20
N ILE A 531 1.19 41.40 -13.61
CA ILE A 531 2.36 40.63 -14.07
C ILE A 531 3.01 39.94 -12.87
N VAL A 532 3.16 38.63 -12.96
CA VAL A 532 3.77 37.77 -11.95
C VAL A 532 5.29 37.72 -12.16
N GLU A 533 6.06 37.69 -11.07
CA GLU A 533 7.51 37.47 -11.14
C GLU A 533 7.80 36.09 -11.76
N ALA A 534 8.62 36.09 -12.81
CA ALA A 534 8.93 34.89 -13.61
C ALA A 534 10.44 34.68 -13.75
N GLN A 535 10.88 33.42 -13.60
CA GLN A 535 12.28 33.00 -13.73
C GLN A 535 12.41 31.95 -14.84
N TYR A 536 13.47 32.05 -15.64
CA TYR A 536 13.80 31.08 -16.69
C TYR A 536 15.05 30.28 -16.30
N MET A 537 15.04 28.98 -16.63
CA MET A 537 16.20 28.08 -16.45
C MET A 537 16.40 27.26 -17.72
N GLU A 538 17.63 27.08 -18.17
CA GLU A 538 17.94 26.19 -19.30
C GLU A 538 17.70 24.72 -18.92
N LEU A 539 17.18 23.91 -19.84
CA LEU A 539 17.14 22.46 -19.65
C LEU A 539 18.56 21.88 -19.59
N ASP A 540 18.81 21.00 -18.63
CA ASP A 540 20.05 20.26 -18.49
C ASP A 540 20.11 19.02 -19.39
N ASN A 541 21.32 18.59 -19.76
CA ASN A 541 21.52 17.45 -20.67
C ASN A 541 20.98 16.11 -20.12
N VAL A 542 20.90 15.93 -18.80
CA VAL A 542 20.37 14.67 -18.21
C VAL A 542 18.86 14.61 -18.42
N THR A 543 18.14 15.70 -18.15
CA THR A 543 16.71 15.85 -18.45
C THR A 543 16.42 15.74 -19.95
N ILE A 544 17.26 16.30 -20.82
CA ILE A 544 17.12 16.17 -22.29
C ILE A 544 17.27 14.71 -22.73
N ASN A 545 18.27 13.99 -22.21
CA ASN A 545 18.48 12.58 -22.53
C ASN A 545 17.33 11.70 -22.03
N LEU A 546 16.86 11.93 -20.78
CA LEU A 546 15.68 11.28 -20.23
C LEU A 546 14.45 11.52 -21.11
N ARG A 547 14.17 12.78 -21.48
CA ARG A 547 13.05 13.14 -22.35
C ARG A 547 13.09 12.34 -23.65
N ASN A 548 14.22 12.36 -24.35
CA ASN A 548 14.37 11.72 -25.66
C ASN A 548 14.17 10.20 -25.61
N TYR A 549 14.66 9.54 -24.55
CA TYR A 549 14.49 8.09 -24.37
C TYR A 549 13.07 7.75 -23.89
N TYR A 550 12.65 8.29 -22.74
CA TYR A 550 11.42 7.88 -22.08
C TYR A 550 10.13 8.34 -22.79
N THR A 551 10.15 9.43 -23.55
CA THR A 551 8.98 9.78 -24.39
C THR A 551 8.75 8.70 -25.46
N LYS A 552 9.82 8.16 -26.07
CA LYS A 552 9.70 7.08 -27.06
C LYS A 552 9.32 5.76 -26.39
N ALA A 553 9.81 5.47 -25.18
CA ALA A 553 9.43 4.27 -24.43
C ALA A 553 7.95 4.28 -23.98
N TYR A 554 7.45 5.41 -23.46
CA TYR A 554 6.09 5.51 -22.91
C TYR A 554 5.02 5.79 -23.97
N LEU A 555 5.31 6.59 -25.00
CA LEU A 555 4.33 7.09 -25.96
C LEU A 555 4.61 6.66 -27.41
N GLY A 556 5.65 5.88 -27.66
CA GLY A 556 6.07 5.45 -29.01
C GLY A 556 6.61 6.56 -29.91
N VAL A 557 6.71 7.81 -29.42
CA VAL A 557 7.06 9.00 -30.24
C VAL A 557 8.36 9.66 -29.81
N SER A 558 9.23 9.94 -30.79
CA SER A 558 10.42 10.77 -30.59
C SER A 558 10.05 12.27 -30.57
N PRO A 559 10.47 13.06 -29.56
CA PRO A 559 10.27 14.50 -29.56
C PRO A 559 10.94 15.18 -30.78
N LYS A 560 10.16 15.85 -31.63
CA LYS A 560 10.68 16.49 -32.87
C LYS A 560 11.64 17.66 -32.60
N GLN A 561 11.52 18.31 -31.45
CA GLN A 561 12.40 19.39 -31.01
C GLN A 561 12.55 19.34 -29.49
N VAL A 562 13.77 19.56 -29.00
CA VAL A 562 14.05 19.74 -27.58
C VAL A 562 13.79 21.22 -27.22
N ARG A 563 12.95 21.44 -26.21
CA ARG A 563 12.61 22.77 -25.69
C ARG A 563 13.75 23.30 -24.84
N ARG A 564 13.92 24.62 -24.78
CA ARG A 564 15.13 25.23 -24.21
C ARG A 564 15.02 25.62 -22.76
N TYR A 565 13.83 26.01 -22.30
CA TYR A 565 13.67 26.65 -21.00
C TYR A 565 12.59 26.00 -20.15
N TRP A 566 12.83 25.97 -18.85
CA TRP A 566 11.79 25.96 -17.83
C TRP A 566 11.36 27.40 -17.56
N LEU A 567 10.05 27.64 -17.58
CA LEU A 567 9.43 28.84 -17.03
C LEU A 567 8.93 28.53 -15.63
N LEU A 568 9.35 29.34 -14.66
CA LEU A 568 8.92 29.27 -13.27
C LEU A 568 8.20 30.55 -12.87
N PHE A 569 7.10 30.42 -12.12
CA PHE A 569 6.35 31.52 -11.55
C PHE A 569 5.65 31.11 -10.25
N GLN A 570 5.44 32.07 -9.35
CA GLN A 570 4.75 31.85 -8.07
C GLN A 570 3.23 31.95 -8.27
N VAL A 571 2.49 30.95 -7.77
CA VAL A 571 1.02 30.93 -7.76
C VAL A 571 0.49 30.96 -6.33
N SER A 572 -0.73 31.47 -6.17
CA SER A 572 -1.51 31.43 -4.93
C SER A 572 -2.91 30.94 -5.29
N VAL A 573 -3.33 29.84 -4.67
CA VAL A 573 -4.57 29.13 -4.99
C VAL A 573 -5.41 28.96 -3.71
N PRO A 574 -6.70 29.31 -3.71
CA PRO A 574 -7.57 29.15 -2.54
C PRO A 574 -7.76 27.67 -2.17
N PRO A 575 -8.26 27.36 -0.95
CA PRO A 575 -8.56 25.99 -0.56
C PRO A 575 -9.69 25.40 -1.42
N LEU A 576 -9.59 24.11 -1.79
CA LEU A 576 -10.56 23.38 -2.64
C LEU A 576 -11.07 24.23 -3.81
N GLY A 577 -10.14 24.83 -4.52
CA GLY A 577 -10.44 25.90 -5.47
C GLY A 577 -9.38 26.03 -6.54
N TRP A 578 -9.60 27.00 -7.43
CA TRP A 578 -8.74 27.23 -8.58
C TRP A 578 -8.35 28.70 -8.74
N ASN A 579 -7.23 28.91 -9.42
CA ASN A 579 -6.81 30.20 -9.94
C ASN A 579 -6.27 30.04 -11.37
N THR A 580 -6.37 31.07 -12.19
CA THR A 580 -6.02 31.04 -13.62
C THR A 580 -4.91 32.03 -13.92
N TYR A 581 -3.86 31.53 -14.57
CA TYR A 581 -2.72 32.31 -15.03
C TYR A 581 -2.67 32.30 -16.56
N PHE A 582 -2.23 33.41 -17.14
CA PHE A 582 -2.14 33.60 -18.58
C PHE A 582 -0.69 33.83 -18.97
N ILE A 583 -0.24 33.14 -20.02
CA ILE A 583 1.13 33.20 -20.50
C ILE A 583 1.12 33.64 -21.97
N SER A 584 1.81 34.73 -22.29
CA SER A 584 1.75 35.37 -23.61
C SER A 584 3.12 35.93 -24.05
N LYS A 585 3.31 36.18 -25.36
CA LYS A 585 4.53 36.77 -25.91
C LYS A 585 4.63 38.27 -25.55
N ALA A 586 5.80 38.75 -25.11
CA ALA A 586 5.99 40.16 -24.75
C ALA A 586 6.17 41.09 -25.97
N GLU A 587 5.50 42.25 -25.96
CA GLU A 587 5.68 43.31 -26.97
C GLU A 587 7.03 44.05 -26.88
N ARG A 588 7.82 43.83 -25.81
CA ARG A 588 9.09 44.51 -25.54
C ARG A 588 10.15 43.52 -25.05
N SER A 589 11.42 43.88 -25.23
CA SER A 589 12.57 43.01 -24.98
C SER A 589 12.68 42.53 -23.53
N ARG A 590 12.65 41.19 -23.34
CA ARG A 590 12.87 40.45 -22.08
C ARG A 590 12.04 40.92 -20.87
N ASN A 591 10.91 40.24 -20.68
CA ASN A 591 10.26 40.13 -19.37
C ASN A 591 10.67 38.81 -18.70
N GLY A 592 10.93 38.85 -17.39
CA GLY A 592 11.40 37.71 -16.58
C GLY A 592 12.92 37.57 -16.47
N TYR A 593 13.37 36.86 -15.44
CA TYR A 593 14.79 36.73 -15.07
C TYR A 593 15.39 35.41 -15.59
N LEU A 594 16.35 35.47 -16.52
CA LEU A 594 17.14 34.28 -16.86
C LEU A 594 18.17 34.02 -15.75
N SER A 595 18.14 32.81 -15.18
CA SER A 595 19.00 32.42 -14.07
C SER A 595 20.48 32.57 -14.41
N VAL A 596 21.25 33.19 -13.51
CA VAL A 596 22.64 33.57 -13.77
C VAL A 596 23.58 32.52 -13.18
N LEU A 597 24.52 32.04 -14.01
CA LEU A 597 25.68 31.27 -13.57
C LEU A 597 26.65 32.23 -12.85
N LYS A 598 26.78 32.14 -11.53
CA LYS A 598 27.73 32.96 -10.78
C LYS A 598 29.05 32.22 -10.56
N SER A 599 30.16 32.84 -10.95
CA SER A 599 31.50 32.38 -10.56
C SER A 599 31.68 32.50 -9.04
N PRO A 600 32.14 31.46 -8.33
CA PRO A 600 32.38 31.55 -6.89
C PRO A 600 33.54 32.48 -6.53
N GLU A 601 33.44 33.14 -5.37
CA GLU A 601 34.44 34.09 -4.85
C GLU A 601 35.24 33.52 -3.65
N ASN A 602 34.74 32.47 -2.99
CA ASN A 602 35.29 31.83 -1.79
C ASN A 602 35.41 30.31 -1.97
N GLU A 603 35.99 29.58 -1.01
CA GLU A 603 36.07 28.10 -1.02
C GLU A 603 34.71 27.37 -1.00
N THR A 604 33.64 28.10 -0.64
CA THR A 604 32.26 27.60 -0.62
C THR A 604 31.34 28.51 -1.43
N VAL A 605 30.30 27.91 -2.02
CA VAL A 605 29.18 28.63 -2.65
C VAL A 605 27.93 28.48 -1.78
N ASP A 606 27.31 29.61 -1.45
CA ASP A 606 26.08 29.68 -0.66
C ASP A 606 24.88 29.91 -1.57
N VAL A 607 23.82 29.12 -1.38
CA VAL A 607 22.54 29.22 -2.10
C VAL A 607 21.38 29.34 -1.12
N GLY A 608 20.28 29.96 -1.57
CA GLY A 608 19.05 30.14 -0.80
C GLY A 608 18.50 31.57 -0.89
N PRO A 609 17.48 31.83 -1.72
CA PRO A 609 16.82 33.14 -1.79
C PRO A 609 15.92 33.42 -0.57
N GLY A 610 15.51 32.37 0.15
CA GLY A 610 14.60 32.43 1.30
C GLY A 610 15.27 32.46 2.67
N LYS A 611 14.61 31.87 3.67
CA LYS A 611 15.09 31.81 5.07
C LYS A 611 16.06 30.66 5.33
N LEU A 612 15.94 29.55 4.59
CA LEU A 612 16.93 28.48 4.55
C LEU A 612 18.04 28.84 3.57
N LYS A 613 19.29 28.56 3.97
CA LYS A 613 20.49 28.62 3.13
C LYS A 613 21.31 27.36 3.25
N MET A 614 22.04 27.02 2.19
CA MET A 614 22.93 25.87 2.12
C MET A 614 24.29 26.26 1.55
N SER A 615 25.35 25.81 2.22
CA SER A 615 26.73 26.03 1.80
C SER A 615 27.29 24.75 1.17
N PHE A 616 27.80 24.84 -0.06
CA PHE A 616 28.45 23.75 -0.78
C PHE A 616 29.95 23.96 -0.87
N SER A 617 30.70 22.87 -0.71
CA SER A 617 32.15 22.80 -0.89
C SER A 617 32.51 22.83 -2.39
N LEU A 618 33.38 23.74 -2.83
CA LEU A 618 33.85 23.74 -4.23
C LEU A 618 34.86 22.63 -4.52
N THR A 619 35.58 22.15 -3.49
CA THR A 619 36.62 21.11 -3.63
C THR A 619 36.01 19.71 -3.79
N SER A 620 34.91 19.43 -3.07
CA SER A 620 34.21 18.14 -3.12
C SER A 620 32.87 18.17 -3.86
N GLY A 621 32.30 19.35 -4.11
CA GLY A 621 30.98 19.50 -4.76
C GLY A 621 29.80 19.04 -3.91
N GLN A 622 29.99 18.91 -2.60
CA GLN A 622 29.02 18.36 -1.66
C GLN A 622 28.49 19.44 -0.72
N LEU A 623 27.31 19.18 -0.14
CA LEU A 623 26.77 19.95 0.97
C LEU A 623 27.76 19.95 2.15
N LYS A 624 27.89 21.10 2.82
CA LYS A 624 28.77 21.31 3.97
C LYS A 624 28.01 21.84 5.19
N ARG A 625 26.90 22.56 4.98
CA ARG A 625 26.13 23.25 6.02
C ARG A 625 24.71 23.57 5.57
N MET A 626 23.75 23.49 6.49
CA MET A 626 22.41 24.08 6.39
C MET A 626 22.25 25.15 7.47
N VAL A 627 21.66 26.30 7.13
CA VAL A 627 21.35 27.38 8.09
C VAL A 627 19.92 27.89 7.83
N ASN A 628 19.04 27.76 8.82
CA ASN A 628 17.65 28.22 8.74
C ASN A 628 17.45 29.44 9.64
N SER A 629 17.46 30.62 9.03
CA SER A 629 17.34 31.91 9.73
C SER A 629 15.96 32.17 10.36
N LYS A 630 14.93 31.36 10.06
CA LYS A 630 13.62 31.43 10.75
C LYS A 630 13.62 30.63 12.04
N THR A 631 14.23 29.44 12.05
CA THR A 631 14.33 28.59 13.26
C THR A 631 15.59 28.89 14.08
N GLY A 632 16.55 29.65 13.54
CA GLY A 632 17.83 29.92 14.20
C GLY A 632 18.75 28.70 14.27
N VAL A 633 18.46 27.64 13.52
CA VAL A 633 19.26 26.41 13.50
C VAL A 633 20.36 26.50 12.45
N ASP A 634 21.54 26.03 12.82
CA ASP A 634 22.78 26.09 12.06
C ASP A 634 23.49 24.74 12.24
N MET A 635 23.60 23.98 11.16
CA MET A 635 23.97 22.57 11.18
C MET A 635 25.06 22.26 10.15
N PRO A 636 26.27 21.86 10.58
CA PRO A 636 27.23 21.19 9.72
C PRO A 636 26.66 19.83 9.31
N ILE A 637 26.49 19.63 8.01
CA ILE A 637 25.88 18.44 7.42
C ILE A 637 26.47 18.18 6.03
N GLN A 638 26.72 16.91 5.73
CA GLN A 638 27.22 16.43 4.45
C GLN A 638 26.19 15.52 3.78
N GLN A 639 26.18 15.50 2.44
CA GLN A 639 25.36 14.57 1.67
C GLN A 639 26.22 13.88 0.59
N SER A 640 26.07 12.55 0.51
CA SER A 640 26.82 11.68 -0.40
C SER A 640 25.90 10.64 -1.03
N TYR A 641 26.27 10.15 -2.21
CA TYR A 641 25.75 8.88 -2.72
C TYR A 641 26.75 7.76 -2.48
N LEU A 642 26.23 6.62 -2.05
CA LEU A 642 26.96 5.36 -1.92
C LEU A 642 26.09 4.23 -2.49
N TRP A 643 26.63 3.03 -2.55
CA TRP A 643 25.84 1.82 -2.82
C TRP A 643 26.39 0.62 -2.05
N TYR A 644 25.49 -0.21 -1.54
CA TYR A 644 25.84 -1.52 -1.04
C TYR A 644 26.01 -2.49 -2.22
N ARG A 645 26.98 -3.40 -2.08
CA ARG A 645 27.08 -4.59 -2.92
C ARG A 645 26.07 -5.62 -2.43
N SER A 646 25.27 -6.14 -3.34
CA SER A 646 24.33 -7.22 -3.06
C SER A 646 25.06 -8.55 -2.91
N SER A 647 24.78 -9.27 -1.82
CA SER A 647 25.26 -10.64 -1.66
C SER A 647 24.57 -11.57 -2.67
N GLY A 648 25.36 -12.48 -3.26
CA GLY A 648 24.86 -13.61 -4.05
C GLY A 648 24.81 -14.93 -3.27
N GLY A 649 24.89 -14.87 -1.95
CA GLY A 649 25.15 -16.02 -1.08
C GLY A 649 26.64 -16.25 -0.79
N ASP A 650 26.94 -16.96 0.29
CA ASP A 650 28.28 -17.33 0.73
C ASP A 650 28.33 -18.77 1.30
N MET A 651 28.46 -18.95 2.62
CA MET A 651 28.17 -20.22 3.29
C MET A 651 26.67 -20.36 3.56
N ASP A 652 25.96 -19.25 3.74
CA ASP A 652 24.51 -19.16 3.65
C ASP A 652 24.15 -18.77 2.21
N PRO A 653 23.37 -19.58 1.46
CA PRO A 653 23.04 -19.31 0.06
C PRO A 653 22.09 -18.11 -0.14
N GLN A 654 21.58 -17.47 0.92
CA GLN A 654 20.65 -16.34 0.82
C GLN A 654 21.25 -15.17 0.02
N ALA A 655 20.69 -14.85 -1.14
CA ALA A 655 21.03 -13.65 -1.91
C ALA A 655 20.21 -12.41 -1.47
N SER A 656 20.64 -11.23 -1.91
CA SER A 656 19.81 -10.00 -1.97
C SER A 656 18.94 -10.06 -3.23
N GLY A 657 17.65 -9.74 -3.12
CA GLY A 657 16.68 -9.90 -4.22
C GLY A 657 15.49 -8.95 -4.10
N ALA A 658 14.32 -9.33 -4.60
CA ALA A 658 13.14 -8.46 -4.60
C ALA A 658 12.61 -8.14 -3.18
N TYR A 659 12.60 -9.14 -2.30
CA TYR A 659 12.11 -9.06 -0.92
C TYR A 659 13.24 -8.61 0.02
N ILE A 660 14.36 -9.31 -0.07
CA ILE A 660 15.43 -9.30 0.93
C ILE A 660 16.54 -8.32 0.56
N PHE A 661 17.04 -7.63 1.58
CA PHE A 661 18.27 -6.87 1.51
C PHE A 661 19.35 -7.64 2.29
N ARG A 662 20.33 -8.19 1.58
CA ARG A 662 21.54 -8.77 2.18
C ARG A 662 22.77 -8.11 1.55
N PRO A 663 23.35 -7.07 2.18
CA PRO A 663 24.63 -6.53 1.73
C PRO A 663 25.74 -7.57 1.95
N ASP A 664 26.79 -7.55 1.13
CA ASP A 664 27.93 -8.49 1.21
C ASP A 664 28.87 -8.28 2.43
N GLY A 665 28.46 -7.46 3.40
CA GLY A 665 29.27 -7.08 4.57
C GLY A 665 30.41 -6.09 4.28
N SER A 666 30.64 -5.69 3.02
CA SER A 666 31.63 -4.66 2.69
C SER A 666 31.10 -3.25 2.96
N ILE A 667 32.01 -2.32 3.25
CA ILE A 667 31.68 -0.90 3.46
C ILE A 667 31.05 -0.35 2.16
N PRO A 668 29.89 0.36 2.23
CA PRO A 668 29.20 0.86 1.05
C PRO A 668 30.12 1.77 0.21
N VAL A 669 30.04 1.59 -1.11
CA VAL A 669 30.99 2.20 -2.04
C VAL A 669 30.55 3.62 -2.38
N ALA A 670 31.29 4.61 -1.87
CA ALA A 670 31.06 6.01 -2.20
C ALA A 670 31.18 6.25 -3.72
N VAL A 671 30.14 6.86 -4.30
CA VAL A 671 29.97 7.02 -5.75
C VAL A 671 30.96 8.02 -6.34
N SER A 672 31.23 9.11 -5.63
CA SER A 672 32.35 10.02 -5.88
C SER A 672 32.72 10.78 -4.60
N ARG A 673 33.94 11.33 -4.58
CA ARG A 673 34.47 12.23 -3.53
C ARG A 673 34.72 13.65 -4.03
N SER A 674 34.50 13.92 -5.32
CA SER A 674 34.56 15.25 -5.92
C SER A 674 33.55 15.33 -7.07
N VAL A 675 32.63 16.28 -6.98
CA VAL A 675 31.42 16.36 -7.80
C VAL A 675 31.42 17.70 -8.54
N PRO A 676 31.36 17.73 -9.89
CA PRO A 676 31.24 18.98 -10.63
C PRO A 676 29.94 19.71 -10.28
N LEU A 677 30.06 21.00 -9.90
CA LEU A 677 28.94 21.88 -9.61
C LEU A 677 28.61 22.79 -10.80
N LYS A 678 27.33 22.88 -11.15
CA LYS A 678 26.74 24.04 -11.84
C LYS A 678 25.78 24.70 -10.85
N VAL A 679 25.97 25.98 -10.55
CA VAL A 679 25.09 26.74 -9.65
C VAL A 679 24.37 27.82 -10.47
N LEU A 680 23.04 27.85 -10.35
CA LEU A 680 22.18 28.84 -10.99
C LEU A 680 21.42 29.61 -9.92
N HIS A 681 21.55 30.92 -9.90
CA HIS A 681 20.81 31.80 -9.00
C HIS A 681 19.64 32.50 -9.69
N GLY A 682 18.58 32.79 -8.93
CA GLY A 682 17.47 33.62 -9.39
C GLY A 682 16.45 33.97 -8.29
N PRO A 683 15.42 34.78 -8.60
CA PRO A 683 14.52 35.35 -7.60
C PRO A 683 13.54 34.34 -6.98
N LEU A 684 13.19 33.27 -7.70
CA LEU A 684 12.22 32.25 -7.27
C LEU A 684 12.91 30.95 -6.81
N VAL A 685 14.09 30.63 -7.35
CA VAL A 685 14.85 29.42 -6.99
C VAL A 685 16.35 29.61 -7.23
N ASP A 686 17.15 29.09 -6.30
CA ASP A 686 18.55 28.72 -6.55
C ASP A 686 18.63 27.20 -6.79
N GLU A 687 19.27 26.76 -7.88
CA GLU A 687 19.55 25.34 -8.17
C GLU A 687 21.06 25.03 -8.13
N VAL A 688 21.44 23.95 -7.46
CA VAL A 688 22.79 23.37 -7.44
C VAL A 688 22.74 22.00 -8.11
N HIS A 689 23.26 21.91 -9.33
CA HIS A 689 23.33 20.67 -10.10
C HIS A 689 24.65 19.93 -9.80
N GLN A 690 24.56 18.62 -9.58
CA GLN A 690 25.63 17.76 -9.09
C GLN A 690 25.69 16.46 -9.91
N GLN A 691 26.75 16.27 -10.71
CA GLN A 691 26.98 15.04 -11.48
C GLN A 691 27.92 14.12 -10.69
N PHE A 692 27.37 13.17 -9.92
CA PHE A 692 28.17 12.30 -9.06
C PHE A 692 28.98 11.28 -9.87
N ASN A 693 28.37 10.65 -10.88
CA ASN A 693 29.07 9.87 -11.91
C ASN A 693 28.22 9.84 -13.20
N SER A 694 28.44 8.89 -14.12
CA SER A 694 27.68 8.78 -15.38
C SER A 694 26.21 8.37 -15.23
N TRP A 695 25.81 7.78 -14.09
CA TRP A 695 24.46 7.25 -13.85
C TRP A 695 23.80 7.76 -12.55
N ILE A 696 24.47 8.62 -11.78
CA ILE A 696 23.86 9.41 -10.69
C ILE A 696 24.05 10.90 -10.94
N TYR A 697 22.93 11.60 -10.97
CA TYR A 697 22.81 13.06 -11.07
C TYR A 697 21.80 13.58 -10.05
N GLN A 698 22.07 14.73 -9.46
CA GLN A 698 21.20 15.38 -8.48
C GLN A 698 21.07 16.87 -8.76
N VAL A 699 19.90 17.44 -8.43
CA VAL A 699 19.69 18.88 -8.35
C VAL A 699 19.13 19.22 -6.98
N THR A 700 19.89 19.97 -6.19
CA THR A 700 19.39 20.57 -4.94
C THR A 700 18.76 21.91 -5.26
N ARG A 701 17.52 22.15 -4.85
CA ARG A 701 16.74 23.37 -5.10
C ARG A 701 16.34 24.04 -3.80
N LEU A 702 16.59 25.34 -3.68
CA LEU A 702 16.05 26.18 -2.61
C LEU A 702 15.09 27.19 -3.23
N TYR A 703 13.80 26.90 -3.13
CA TYR A 703 12.74 27.81 -3.59
C TYR A 703 12.55 28.98 -2.62
N LYS A 704 12.17 30.13 -3.17
CA LYS A 704 11.66 31.29 -2.44
C LYS A 704 10.50 30.87 -1.53
N ASP A 705 10.45 31.45 -0.33
CA ASP A 705 9.42 31.22 0.69
C ASP A 705 9.24 29.78 1.22
N LYS A 706 9.98 28.78 0.73
CA LYS A 706 10.01 27.42 1.30
C LYS A 706 11.09 27.29 2.40
N GLU A 707 10.84 26.42 3.38
CA GLU A 707 11.67 26.24 4.60
C GLU A 707 12.45 24.92 4.62
N HIS A 708 12.62 24.33 3.43
CA HIS A 708 13.29 23.07 3.17
C HIS A 708 14.04 23.19 1.83
N ALA A 709 14.97 22.28 1.58
CA ALA A 709 15.49 22.06 0.24
C ALA A 709 14.79 20.88 -0.41
N GLU A 710 14.42 21.03 -1.69
CA GLU A 710 14.03 19.91 -2.55
C GLU A 710 15.30 19.33 -3.14
N VAL A 711 15.46 18.01 -3.08
CA VAL A 711 16.61 17.31 -3.65
C VAL A 711 16.10 16.30 -4.68
N GLU A 712 16.20 16.69 -5.95
CA GLU A 712 15.78 15.85 -7.08
C GLU A 712 16.92 14.92 -7.51
N PHE A 713 16.71 13.62 -7.38
CA PHE A 713 17.66 12.60 -7.79
C PHE A 713 17.30 11.98 -9.14
N THR A 714 18.32 11.62 -9.91
CA THR A 714 18.23 10.82 -11.13
C THR A 714 19.23 9.69 -11.02
N ILE A 715 18.77 8.45 -10.96
CA ILE A 715 19.59 7.26 -10.70
C ILE A 715 19.29 6.20 -11.75
N GLY A 716 20.31 5.84 -12.54
CA GLY A 716 20.32 4.75 -13.50
C GLY A 716 20.59 5.18 -14.96
N PRO A 717 20.91 4.26 -15.87
CA PRO A 717 20.95 2.80 -15.67
C PRO A 717 22.00 2.39 -14.63
N ILE A 718 21.59 1.58 -13.65
CA ILE A 718 22.55 1.01 -12.69
C ILE A 718 23.38 -0.02 -13.45
N PRO A 719 24.71 0.07 -13.51
CA PRO A 719 25.54 -0.92 -14.17
C PRO A 719 25.59 -2.21 -13.34
N VAL A 720 25.45 -3.36 -13.99
CA VAL A 720 25.63 -4.71 -13.39
C VAL A 720 26.49 -5.62 -14.27
N GLU A 721 27.07 -5.05 -15.33
CA GLU A 721 27.90 -5.74 -16.33
C GLU A 721 29.29 -6.14 -15.76
N ASP A 722 29.60 -5.68 -14.56
CA ASP A 722 30.70 -6.11 -13.70
C ASP A 722 30.38 -7.35 -12.84
N GLY A 723 29.16 -7.89 -12.94
CA GLY A 723 28.71 -9.04 -12.17
C GLY A 723 28.35 -8.73 -10.71
N VAL A 724 28.07 -7.46 -10.38
CA VAL A 724 27.79 -7.03 -9.00
C VAL A 724 26.45 -6.29 -8.92
N GLY A 725 25.47 -6.83 -8.19
CA GLY A 725 24.23 -6.13 -7.86
C GLY A 725 24.47 -4.91 -6.97
N LYS A 726 23.71 -3.83 -7.16
CA LYS A 726 23.96 -2.53 -6.50
C LYS A 726 22.68 -1.93 -5.91
N GLU A 727 22.79 -1.49 -4.66
CA GLU A 727 21.68 -0.96 -3.86
C GLU A 727 22.05 0.45 -3.41
N VAL A 728 21.47 1.44 -4.09
CA VAL A 728 21.95 2.83 -4.15
C VAL A 728 21.31 3.66 -3.05
N ILE A 729 22.14 4.27 -2.21
CA ILE A 729 21.71 5.12 -1.09
C ILE A 729 22.10 6.58 -1.29
N THR A 730 21.27 7.49 -0.75
CA THR A 730 21.73 8.82 -0.33
C THR A 730 21.93 8.80 1.18
N GLN A 731 23.11 9.25 1.62
CA GLN A 731 23.53 9.30 3.02
C GLN A 731 23.72 10.76 3.42
N MET A 732 23.17 11.13 4.58
CA MET A 732 23.15 12.49 5.11
C MET A 732 23.72 12.46 6.53
N THR A 733 24.98 12.88 6.66
CA THR A 733 25.74 12.80 7.92
C THR A 733 25.86 14.20 8.54
N ALA A 734 25.22 14.41 9.69
CA ALA A 734 25.24 15.65 10.46
C ALA A 734 26.02 15.46 11.78
N ASN A 735 26.57 16.54 12.33
CA ASN A 735 27.26 16.49 13.63
C ASN A 735 26.25 16.56 14.80
N MET A 736 25.44 15.52 14.96
CA MET A 736 24.38 15.39 15.97
C MET A 736 24.63 14.18 16.87
N ALA A 737 24.42 14.34 18.18
CA ALA A 737 24.46 13.22 19.12
C ALA A 737 23.06 12.60 19.22
N THR A 738 22.81 11.56 18.42
CA THR A 738 21.48 10.94 18.27
C THR A 738 21.26 9.69 19.13
N GLU A 739 22.32 9.18 19.79
CA GLU A 739 22.27 8.10 20.79
C GLU A 739 21.58 6.82 20.27
N LYS A 740 21.94 6.38 19.06
CA LYS A 740 21.29 5.30 18.29
C LYS A 740 19.81 5.51 17.93
N VAL A 741 19.21 6.67 18.23
CA VAL A 741 17.77 6.95 18.02
C VAL A 741 17.50 7.62 16.67
N PHE A 742 16.47 7.12 16.00
CA PHE A 742 15.83 7.76 14.85
C PHE A 742 14.33 7.48 14.86
N TYR A 743 13.57 8.11 13.96
CA TYR A 743 12.10 8.01 13.94
C TYR A 743 11.61 7.83 12.50
N THR A 744 10.75 6.83 12.28
CA THR A 744 10.12 6.56 10.97
C THR A 744 8.60 6.52 11.10
N ASP A 745 7.88 6.85 10.03
CA ASP A 745 6.43 6.80 10.03
C ASP A 745 5.88 5.37 9.84
N SER A 746 4.69 5.10 10.40
CA SER A 746 3.85 3.97 9.99
C SER A 746 2.86 4.46 8.94
N ASN A 747 3.01 4.04 7.68
CA ASN A 747 2.06 4.27 6.57
C ASN A 747 1.67 5.74 6.34
N GLY A 748 2.52 6.70 6.72
CA GLY A 748 2.29 8.14 6.66
C GLY A 748 1.76 8.79 7.95
N ARG A 749 1.46 8.01 8.99
CA ARG A 749 0.82 8.46 10.25
C ARG A 749 1.80 8.55 11.42
N ASP A 750 1.62 7.76 12.48
CA ASP A 750 2.37 7.82 13.74
C ASP A 750 3.88 7.69 13.48
N PHE A 751 4.72 8.48 14.18
CA PHE A 751 6.18 8.33 14.12
C PHE A 751 6.64 7.39 15.23
N LEU A 752 7.19 6.23 14.86
CA LEU A 752 7.71 5.23 15.78
C LEU A 752 9.19 5.50 16.09
N LYS A 753 9.56 5.37 17.36
CA LYS A 753 10.96 5.48 17.81
C LYS A 753 11.69 4.21 17.42
N ARG A 754 12.68 4.34 16.56
CA ARG A 754 13.62 3.27 16.20
C ARG A 754 14.90 3.42 17.03
N VAL A 755 15.52 2.30 17.36
CA VAL A 755 16.81 2.25 18.05
C VAL A 755 17.68 1.24 17.33
N ARG A 756 18.84 1.68 16.86
CA ARG A 756 19.80 0.84 16.13
C ARG A 756 20.27 -0.34 17.01
N ASP A 757 20.24 -1.55 16.44
CA ASP A 757 20.60 -2.83 17.06
C ASP A 757 19.74 -3.21 18.29
N TYR A 758 18.45 -2.83 18.29
CA TYR A 758 17.54 -3.09 19.40
C TYR A 758 16.15 -3.56 18.93
N ARG A 759 15.47 -4.30 19.82
CA ARG A 759 14.07 -4.74 19.71
C ARG A 759 13.45 -4.68 21.11
N ALA A 760 12.17 -4.37 21.18
CA ALA A 760 11.46 -4.20 22.47
C ALA A 760 11.02 -5.55 23.08
N ASP A 761 10.52 -6.45 22.24
CA ASP A 761 9.82 -7.66 22.69
C ASP A 761 10.77 -8.86 22.89
N TRP A 762 11.98 -8.84 22.30
CA TRP A 762 12.99 -9.90 22.43
C TRP A 762 14.43 -9.36 22.44
N SER A 763 15.35 -10.18 22.95
CA SER A 763 16.79 -9.91 22.91
C SER A 763 17.37 -10.19 21.52
N LEU A 764 17.56 -9.14 20.70
CA LEU A 764 18.05 -9.26 19.33
C LEU A 764 19.49 -9.84 19.26
N SER A 765 19.65 -10.95 18.55
CA SER A 765 20.95 -11.40 18.02
C SER A 765 21.22 -10.70 16.68
N VAL A 766 22.24 -9.83 16.65
CA VAL A 766 22.53 -8.94 15.51
C VAL A 766 23.34 -9.66 14.43
N ASN A 767 22.63 -10.34 13.53
CA ASN A 767 23.25 -11.05 12.40
C ASN A 767 23.43 -10.16 11.14
N GLN A 768 22.63 -9.09 11.00
CA GLN A 768 22.67 -8.16 9.86
C GLN A 768 22.59 -6.70 10.36
N PRO A 769 23.72 -6.06 10.72
CA PRO A 769 23.74 -4.74 11.36
C PRO A 769 23.30 -3.58 10.45
N VAL A 770 23.19 -3.80 9.14
CA VAL A 770 22.61 -2.83 8.20
C VAL A 770 21.14 -3.16 7.93
N ALA A 771 20.85 -4.30 7.30
CA ALA A 771 19.49 -4.65 6.88
C ALA A 771 18.51 -4.79 8.06
N GLY A 772 18.95 -5.28 9.21
CA GLY A 772 18.14 -5.35 10.44
C GLY A 772 17.84 -4.00 11.11
N ASN A 773 18.37 -2.90 10.56
CA ASN A 773 18.12 -1.51 11.01
C ASN A 773 17.43 -0.65 9.93
N TYR A 774 17.06 -1.25 8.78
CA TYR A 774 16.21 -0.59 7.79
C TYR A 774 14.72 -0.67 8.17
N TYR A 775 13.99 0.41 7.93
CA TYR A 775 12.56 0.52 8.17
C TYR A 775 11.86 1.16 6.96
N PRO A 776 10.56 0.88 6.75
CA PRO A 776 9.79 1.51 5.67
C PRO A 776 9.43 2.96 6.03
N LEU A 777 9.41 3.83 5.02
CA LEU A 777 9.00 5.22 5.10
C LEU A 777 7.91 5.50 4.06
N ASN A 778 6.80 6.12 4.46
CA ASN A 778 5.77 6.59 3.54
C ASN A 778 5.57 8.11 3.59
N LEU A 779 5.98 8.75 4.68
CA LEU A 779 6.07 10.20 4.85
C LEU A 779 7.54 10.62 4.95
N GLY A 780 8.34 9.95 5.79
CA GLY A 780 9.74 10.28 5.97
C GLY A 780 10.40 9.73 7.24
N ILE A 781 11.64 10.18 7.45
CA ILE A 781 12.52 9.81 8.57
C ILE A 781 13.05 11.09 9.25
N PHE A 782 13.22 11.06 10.57
CA PHE A 782 13.89 12.15 11.28
C PHE A 782 14.75 11.67 12.45
N THR A 783 15.68 12.52 12.88
CA THR A 783 16.42 12.36 14.13
C THR A 783 16.60 13.72 14.81
N MET A 784 16.94 13.71 16.09
CA MET A 784 17.10 14.91 16.91
C MET A 784 18.18 14.72 17.97
N ASP A 785 18.85 15.81 18.33
CA ASP A 785 19.69 15.91 19.52
C ASP A 785 19.09 16.94 20.49
N ASN A 786 19.82 17.31 21.54
CA ASN A 786 19.37 18.30 22.52
C ASN A 786 19.30 19.77 21.99
N LYS A 787 19.50 20.01 20.69
CA LYS A 787 19.54 21.34 20.06
C LYS A 787 18.70 21.43 18.79
N SER A 788 18.75 20.39 17.95
CA SER A 788 18.27 20.42 16.56
C SER A 788 17.49 19.16 16.20
N GLU A 789 16.58 19.32 15.26
CA GLU A 789 15.76 18.27 14.67
C GLU A 789 16.03 18.27 13.15
N PHE A 790 16.61 17.18 12.62
CA PHE A 790 16.89 17.00 11.20
C PHE A 790 15.87 16.02 10.61
N SER A 791 15.19 16.42 9.54
CA SER A 791 14.05 15.69 8.98
C SER A 791 14.13 15.57 7.46
N VAL A 792 13.79 14.38 6.96
CA VAL A 792 13.76 14.03 5.54
C VAL A 792 12.38 13.48 5.17
N LEU A 793 11.74 14.03 4.13
CA LEU A 793 10.48 13.52 3.56
C LEU A 793 10.70 12.92 2.17
N VAL A 794 9.84 11.99 1.76
CA VAL A 794 9.98 11.17 0.54
C VAL A 794 8.82 11.33 -0.45
N ASP A 795 9.07 11.25 -1.78
CA ASP A 795 8.03 11.29 -2.82
C ASP A 795 7.37 9.94 -3.15
N ARG A 796 7.71 8.88 -2.41
CA ARG A 796 7.27 7.49 -2.59
C ARG A 796 7.57 6.65 -1.34
N ALA A 797 7.03 5.44 -1.26
CA ALA A 797 7.47 4.46 -0.27
C ALA A 797 8.96 4.13 -0.46
N THR A 798 9.75 4.22 0.60
CA THR A 798 11.23 4.15 0.55
C THR A 798 11.77 3.43 1.78
N GLY A 799 12.81 2.59 1.64
CA GLY A 799 13.56 2.06 2.78
C GLY A 799 14.60 3.04 3.30
N GLY A 800 14.67 3.24 4.62
CA GLY A 800 15.66 4.14 5.24
C GLY A 800 16.08 3.72 6.65
N ALA A 801 17.21 4.26 7.10
CA ALA A 801 17.87 3.87 8.35
C ALA A 801 18.69 5.03 8.96
N SER A 802 19.21 4.76 10.17
CA SER A 802 20.30 5.51 10.80
C SER A 802 21.36 4.48 11.20
N ILE A 803 22.38 4.31 10.36
CA ILE A 803 23.42 3.27 10.53
C ILE A 803 24.53 3.72 11.47
N GLU A 804 24.78 5.03 11.57
CA GLU A 804 25.63 5.66 12.59
C GLU A 804 24.97 6.88 13.24
N ASP A 805 25.50 7.30 14.39
CA ASP A 805 24.96 8.44 15.14
C ASP A 805 25.20 9.75 14.37
N GLY A 806 24.15 10.58 14.29
CA GLY A 806 24.12 11.78 13.47
C GLY A 806 23.84 11.54 11.97
N GLU A 807 23.66 10.28 11.55
CA GLU A 807 23.43 9.92 10.15
C GLU A 807 21.98 9.48 9.88
N LEU A 808 21.44 9.90 8.73
CA LEU A 808 20.24 9.30 8.12
C LEU A 808 20.57 8.88 6.68
N GLU A 809 20.07 7.72 6.26
CA GLU A 809 20.19 7.27 4.87
C GLU A 809 18.86 6.76 4.30
N LEU A 810 18.74 6.89 2.97
CA LEU A 810 17.61 6.41 2.18
C LEU A 810 18.14 5.55 1.03
N MET A 811 17.65 4.32 0.87
CA MET A 811 17.89 3.52 -0.32
C MET A 811 16.89 3.91 -1.40
N LEU A 812 17.39 4.43 -2.52
CA LEU A 812 16.57 5.05 -3.55
C LEU A 812 16.35 4.18 -4.79
N HIS A 813 17.31 3.31 -5.14
CA HIS A 813 17.18 2.38 -6.28
C HIS A 813 18.00 1.10 -6.09
N ARG A 814 17.57 -0.01 -6.69
CA ARG A 814 18.18 -1.34 -6.59
C ARG A 814 18.17 -2.01 -7.97
N ARG A 815 19.27 -2.65 -8.38
CA ARG A 815 19.32 -3.54 -9.57
C ARG A 815 20.17 -4.78 -9.27
N MET A 816 19.51 -5.93 -9.15
CA MET A 816 20.05 -7.21 -8.67
C MET A 816 20.29 -8.18 -9.83
N ILE A 817 21.14 -9.19 -9.63
CA ILE A 817 21.42 -10.25 -10.62
C ILE A 817 21.06 -11.66 -10.14
N PHE A 818 20.49 -11.78 -8.93
CA PHE A 818 20.04 -13.02 -8.31
C PHE A 818 18.61 -12.87 -7.79
N ASP A 819 17.92 -14.00 -7.69
CA ASP A 819 16.66 -14.17 -6.96
C ASP A 819 16.99 -14.52 -5.49
N ASP A 820 16.20 -14.04 -4.54
CA ASP A 820 16.40 -14.25 -3.10
C ASP A 820 15.68 -15.50 -2.55
N SER A 821 15.14 -16.34 -3.43
CA SER A 821 14.49 -17.62 -3.11
C SER A 821 13.30 -17.45 -2.15
N ARG A 822 12.37 -16.56 -2.51
CA ARG A 822 11.05 -16.39 -1.86
C ARG A 822 9.85 -16.58 -2.80
N GLY A 823 10.07 -17.20 -3.97
CA GLY A 823 9.00 -17.67 -4.86
C GLY A 823 8.87 -16.88 -6.17
N VAL A 824 9.20 -15.58 -6.19
CA VAL A 824 9.13 -14.76 -7.41
C VAL A 824 9.94 -15.35 -8.57
N GLY A 825 11.08 -16.00 -8.31
CA GLY A 825 11.87 -16.71 -9.32
C GLY A 825 12.39 -15.79 -10.42
N GLU A 826 12.77 -14.57 -10.05
CA GLU A 826 13.22 -13.48 -10.92
C GLU A 826 14.13 -12.53 -10.14
N ALA A 827 15.32 -12.24 -10.68
CA ALA A 827 16.16 -11.17 -10.15
C ALA A 827 15.49 -9.81 -10.37
N LEU A 828 15.70 -8.86 -9.45
CA LEU A 828 15.24 -7.47 -9.61
C LEU A 828 16.12 -6.71 -10.63
N ASP A 829 16.04 -7.11 -11.90
CA ASP A 829 16.74 -6.53 -13.05
C ASP A 829 15.78 -5.68 -13.91
N GLU A 830 15.27 -4.59 -13.32
CA GLU A 830 14.34 -3.71 -14.03
C GLU A 830 15.02 -3.04 -15.23
N THR A 831 14.49 -3.28 -16.42
CA THR A 831 14.98 -2.73 -17.69
C THR A 831 13.87 -2.01 -18.46
N VAL A 832 14.28 -1.10 -19.34
CA VAL A 832 13.41 -0.42 -20.29
C VAL A 832 13.98 -0.68 -21.69
N CYS A 833 13.12 -1.03 -22.63
CA CYS A 833 13.48 -1.40 -24.00
C CYS A 833 12.82 -0.46 -25.01
N ILE A 834 13.56 -0.12 -26.06
CA ILE A 834 13.09 0.63 -27.22
C ILE A 834 13.62 -0.08 -28.47
N GLU A 835 12.73 -0.55 -29.34
CA GLU A 835 13.10 -1.48 -30.41
C GLU A 835 13.95 -2.63 -29.82
N ASP A 836 15.07 -2.99 -30.44
CA ASP A 836 15.95 -4.06 -29.97
C ASP A 836 16.96 -3.60 -28.87
N THR A 837 16.83 -2.39 -28.32
CA THR A 837 17.79 -1.81 -27.35
C THR A 837 17.20 -1.65 -25.97
N CYS A 838 17.64 -2.49 -25.02
CA CYS A 838 17.29 -2.41 -23.60
C CYS A 838 18.42 -1.80 -22.76
N GLN A 839 18.06 -1.09 -21.69
CA GLN A 839 18.97 -0.64 -20.64
C GLN A 839 18.32 -0.74 -19.26
N GLY A 840 19.11 -0.81 -18.19
CA GLY A 840 18.60 -0.78 -16.81
C GLY A 840 17.78 0.48 -16.52
N LEU A 841 16.72 0.34 -15.73
CA LEU A 841 15.76 1.42 -15.43
C LEU A 841 16.45 2.63 -14.78
N THR A 842 16.22 3.82 -15.34
CA THR A 842 16.54 5.10 -14.71
C THR A 842 15.30 5.61 -13.98
N ILE A 843 15.41 5.88 -12.69
CA ILE A 843 14.38 6.59 -11.93
C ILE A 843 14.74 8.06 -11.76
N ARG A 844 13.69 8.90 -11.65
CA ARG A 844 13.79 10.26 -11.13
C ARG A 844 12.83 10.42 -9.95
N GLY A 845 13.23 11.20 -8.96
CA GLY A 845 12.47 11.38 -7.73
C GLY A 845 12.93 12.55 -6.89
N LYS A 846 12.23 12.77 -5.77
CA LYS A 846 12.52 13.86 -4.83
C LYS A 846 12.52 13.35 -3.40
N TYR A 847 13.52 13.78 -2.63
CA TYR A 847 13.44 13.83 -1.18
C TYR A 847 13.60 15.30 -0.73
N TYR A 848 13.10 15.63 0.45
CA TYR A 848 13.04 17.00 0.93
C TYR A 848 13.65 17.07 2.33
N ILE A 849 14.55 18.03 2.57
CA ILE A 849 15.32 18.11 3.83
C ILE A 849 15.10 19.44 4.54
N SER A 850 14.89 19.39 5.86
CA SER A 850 14.74 20.58 6.72
C SER A 850 15.48 20.42 8.05
N ILE A 851 15.81 21.57 8.64
CA ILE A 851 16.42 21.70 9.97
C ILE A 851 15.58 22.64 10.85
N ASN A 852 15.19 22.13 12.01
CA ASN A 852 14.22 22.74 12.91
C ASN A 852 14.72 22.72 14.36
N GLN A 853 14.21 23.63 15.20
CA GLN A 853 14.42 23.49 16.66
C GLN A 853 13.63 22.28 17.15
N VAL A 854 14.14 21.59 18.18
CA VAL A 854 13.49 20.41 18.76
C VAL A 854 12.02 20.68 19.09
N GLY A 855 11.12 19.86 18.55
CA GLY A 855 9.67 19.98 18.75
C GLY A 855 8.98 20.92 17.76
N THR A 856 9.71 21.61 16.88
CA THR A 856 9.14 22.45 15.81
C THR A 856 9.12 21.76 14.45
N GLY A 857 9.93 20.70 14.23
CA GLY A 857 10.00 19.99 12.95
C GLY A 857 8.72 19.25 12.57
N ALA A 858 7.95 18.80 13.56
CA ALA A 858 6.66 18.13 13.35
C ALA A 858 5.69 18.97 12.49
N ARG A 859 5.64 20.29 12.66
CA ARG A 859 4.78 21.16 11.84
C ARG A 859 5.17 21.14 10.37
N TRP A 860 6.47 21.21 10.07
CA TRP A 860 6.93 21.10 8.69
C TRP A 860 6.64 19.70 8.13
N ARG A 861 6.95 18.63 8.86
CA ARG A 861 6.71 17.25 8.40
C ARG A 861 5.24 17.00 8.05
N ARG A 862 4.30 17.42 8.91
CA ARG A 862 2.85 17.20 8.69
C ARG A 862 2.27 18.08 7.58
N THR A 863 2.54 19.40 7.59
CA THR A 863 2.00 20.31 6.55
C THR A 863 2.63 20.03 5.18
N PHE A 864 3.96 19.93 5.09
CA PHE A 864 4.62 19.75 3.80
C PHE A 864 4.52 18.31 3.28
N GLY A 865 4.38 17.31 4.16
CA GLY A 865 4.01 15.94 3.76
C GLY A 865 2.70 15.90 2.98
N GLN A 866 1.70 16.69 3.38
CA GLN A 866 0.42 16.80 2.67
C GLN A 866 0.54 17.62 1.36
N GLU A 867 1.42 18.64 1.31
CA GLU A 867 1.77 19.36 0.06
C GLU A 867 2.44 18.45 -0.98
N ILE A 868 3.25 17.48 -0.54
CA ILE A 868 3.87 16.43 -1.39
C ILE A 868 2.82 15.43 -1.87
N TYR A 869 1.92 15.00 -0.98
CA TYR A 869 0.90 13.99 -1.31
C TYR A 869 -0.14 14.48 -2.31
N SER A 870 -0.65 15.69 -2.10
CA SER A 870 -1.73 16.28 -2.88
C SER A 870 -1.21 17.55 -3.58
N PRO A 871 -0.42 17.44 -4.66
CA PRO A 871 0.13 18.57 -5.40
C PRO A 871 -0.96 19.41 -6.08
N LEU A 872 -0.60 20.60 -6.58
CA LEU A 872 -1.47 21.38 -7.46
C LEU A 872 -1.68 20.64 -8.79
N LEU A 873 -2.93 20.54 -9.24
CA LEU A 873 -3.28 20.01 -10.56
C LEU A 873 -3.23 21.16 -11.59
N LEU A 874 -2.70 20.88 -12.79
CA LEU A 874 -2.50 21.86 -13.86
C LEU A 874 -3.27 21.45 -15.11
N ALA A 875 -4.22 22.27 -15.53
CA ALA A 875 -4.98 22.12 -16.77
C ALA A 875 -4.65 23.25 -17.75
N PHE A 876 -4.34 22.90 -18.99
CA PHE A 876 -3.84 23.80 -20.01
C PHE A 876 -4.80 23.92 -21.20
N THR A 877 -4.94 25.13 -21.74
CA THR A 877 -5.62 25.38 -23.04
C THR A 877 -5.13 26.70 -23.66
N HIS A 878 -5.51 27.00 -24.91
CA HIS A 878 -5.01 28.16 -25.66
C HIS A 878 -6.15 29.09 -26.08
N GLU A 879 -6.36 30.21 -25.39
CA GLU A 879 -7.42 31.17 -25.68
C GLU A 879 -7.00 32.64 -25.51
N LYS A 880 -7.83 33.58 -26.02
CA LYS A 880 -7.64 35.02 -25.76
C LYS A 880 -7.94 35.33 -24.30
N MET A 881 -7.17 36.25 -23.70
CA MET A 881 -7.28 36.57 -22.27
C MET A 881 -8.61 37.26 -21.96
N GLU A 882 -9.08 38.09 -22.88
CA GLU A 882 -10.32 38.86 -22.83
C GLU A 882 -11.52 37.93 -22.97
N ASP A 883 -11.53 37.08 -24.00
CA ASP A 883 -12.61 36.11 -24.25
C ASP A 883 -12.72 35.11 -23.09
N TRP A 884 -11.58 34.66 -22.54
CA TRP A 884 -11.55 33.81 -21.34
C TRP A 884 -12.18 34.52 -20.15
N ARG A 885 -11.72 35.73 -19.78
CA ARG A 885 -12.26 36.50 -18.65
C ARG A 885 -13.74 36.87 -18.83
N ALA A 886 -14.23 36.97 -20.07
CA ALA A 886 -15.65 37.19 -20.36
C ALA A 886 -16.53 35.94 -20.22
N SER A 887 -15.95 34.73 -20.31
CA SER A 887 -16.67 33.45 -20.35
C SER A 887 -16.38 32.49 -19.19
N HIS A 888 -15.39 32.80 -18.34
CA HIS A 888 -14.92 31.93 -17.28
C HIS A 888 -14.63 32.67 -15.97
N ALA A 889 -14.93 32.02 -14.84
CA ALA A 889 -14.47 32.41 -13.51
C ALA A 889 -12.98 32.07 -13.35
N THR A 890 -12.12 33.10 -13.40
CA THR A 890 -10.66 32.94 -13.36
C THR A 890 -10.10 32.55 -11.99
N GLU A 891 -10.88 32.74 -10.91
CA GLU A 891 -10.49 32.44 -9.53
C GLU A 891 -11.76 32.03 -8.78
N GLY A 892 -11.69 30.97 -7.96
CA GLY A 892 -12.87 30.44 -7.27
C GLY A 892 -12.53 29.38 -6.23
N THR A 893 -13.43 29.20 -5.26
CA THR A 893 -13.39 28.12 -4.26
C THR A 893 -14.80 27.62 -4.02
N VAL A 894 -14.92 26.39 -3.55
CA VAL A 894 -16.18 25.75 -3.14
C VAL A 894 -16.39 25.79 -1.62
N MET A 895 -15.46 26.40 -0.89
CA MET A 895 -15.59 26.74 0.53
C MET A 895 -16.08 28.19 0.67
N ASP A 896 -16.50 28.59 1.88
CA ASP A 896 -16.74 30.01 2.17
C ASP A 896 -15.47 30.84 1.93
N LEU A 897 -15.62 32.03 1.33
CA LEU A 897 -14.50 32.82 0.76
C LEU A 897 -13.37 33.16 1.76
N ASP A 898 -13.70 33.32 3.04
CA ASP A 898 -12.77 33.64 4.12
C ASP A 898 -12.38 32.41 4.97
N TYR A 899 -12.80 31.20 4.57
CA TYR A 899 -12.58 29.96 5.33
C TYR A 899 -11.37 29.15 4.83
N SER A 900 -10.80 28.36 5.73
CA SER A 900 -9.86 27.28 5.45
C SER A 900 -9.94 26.26 6.58
N LEU A 901 -9.65 24.99 6.29
CA LEU A 901 -9.48 23.99 7.34
C LEU A 901 -8.33 24.38 8.28
N PRO A 902 -8.38 24.02 9.57
CA PRO A 902 -7.25 24.20 10.47
C PRO A 902 -5.97 23.53 9.91
N PRO A 903 -4.75 24.11 10.09
CA PRO A 903 -3.49 23.54 9.58
C PRO A 903 -3.10 22.16 10.13
N ASN A 904 -3.90 21.64 11.05
CA ASN A 904 -3.84 20.34 11.70
C ASN A 904 -4.85 19.33 11.16
N VAL A 905 -5.74 19.73 10.23
CA VAL A 905 -6.78 18.90 9.62
C VAL A 905 -6.59 18.83 8.10
N ALA A 906 -6.60 17.62 7.54
CA ALA A 906 -6.65 17.38 6.10
C ALA A 906 -7.99 16.76 5.69
N LEU A 907 -8.48 17.15 4.51
CA LEU A 907 -9.56 16.45 3.80
C LEU A 907 -8.95 15.30 2.99
N ILE A 908 -9.11 14.06 3.46
CA ILE A 908 -8.49 12.87 2.83
C ILE A 908 -9.47 12.08 1.94
N THR A 909 -10.77 12.33 2.05
CA THR A 909 -11.78 11.79 1.13
C THR A 909 -12.92 12.78 0.98
N LEU A 910 -13.30 13.06 -0.26
CA LEU A 910 -14.56 13.69 -0.64
C LEU A 910 -15.00 13.01 -1.94
N GLN A 911 -16.09 12.26 -1.91
CA GLN A 911 -16.45 11.36 -3.01
C GLN A 911 -17.97 11.16 -3.08
N GLU A 912 -18.55 11.31 -4.27
CA GLU A 912 -19.96 11.00 -4.53
C GLU A 912 -20.18 9.51 -4.83
N LEU A 913 -21.26 8.98 -4.28
CA LEU A 913 -21.59 7.57 -4.24
C LEU A 913 -22.72 7.24 -5.22
N GLU A 914 -22.92 5.94 -5.52
CA GLU A 914 -23.86 5.50 -6.56
C GLU A 914 -25.34 5.80 -6.26
N ASP A 915 -25.64 6.08 -5.00
CA ASP A 915 -26.97 6.45 -4.48
C ASP A 915 -27.14 7.98 -4.31
N GLY A 916 -26.16 8.77 -4.75
CA GLY A 916 -26.13 10.23 -4.57
C GLY A 916 -25.76 10.69 -3.16
N SER A 917 -25.46 9.77 -2.24
CA SER A 917 -24.84 10.14 -0.96
C SER A 917 -23.36 10.48 -1.13
N VAL A 918 -22.76 11.14 -0.13
CA VAL A 918 -21.38 11.67 -0.24
C VAL A 918 -20.53 11.18 0.93
N LEU A 919 -19.40 10.56 0.61
CA LEU A 919 -18.38 10.12 1.57
C LEU A 919 -17.40 11.27 1.85
N LEU A 920 -17.31 11.67 3.12
CA LEU A 920 -16.39 12.70 3.61
C LEU A 920 -15.44 12.12 4.66
N ARG A 921 -14.14 12.46 4.59
CA ARG A 921 -13.17 12.15 5.64
C ARG A 921 -12.27 13.34 6.00
N LEU A 922 -12.29 13.69 7.28
CA LEU A 922 -11.39 14.68 7.87
C LEU A 922 -10.42 13.95 8.81
N ALA A 923 -9.12 14.13 8.60
CA ALA A 923 -8.07 13.50 9.39
C ALA A 923 -7.24 14.54 10.14
N HIS A 924 -6.99 14.32 11.42
CA HIS A 924 -6.02 15.12 12.15
C HIS A 924 -4.60 14.59 11.94
N LEU A 925 -3.67 15.50 11.65
CA LEU A 925 -2.30 15.18 11.24
C LEU A 925 -1.30 15.09 12.41
N TYR A 926 -1.67 15.56 13.60
CA TYR A 926 -0.85 15.60 14.82
C TYR A 926 -1.50 14.79 15.96
N GLU A 927 -0.82 14.64 17.10
CA GLU A 927 -1.19 13.78 18.25
C GLU A 927 -1.79 14.63 19.44
N ILE A 928 -2.69 14.05 20.30
CA ILE A 928 -3.51 14.60 21.45
C ILE A 928 -4.38 15.91 21.29
N LYS A 929 -5.71 16.09 21.58
CA LYS A 929 -6.88 15.38 22.24
C LYS A 929 -8.32 16.02 21.92
N GLY A 930 -9.49 15.29 21.87
CA GLY A 930 -10.95 15.75 21.75
C GLY A 930 -12.15 14.72 22.10
N VAL A 931 -13.34 14.64 21.44
CA VAL A 931 -14.49 13.69 21.82
C VAL A 931 -14.84 12.37 20.98
N ILE A 932 -15.89 12.17 20.11
CA ILE A 932 -16.17 10.90 19.31
C ILE A 932 -17.19 10.95 18.08
N GLU A 933 -17.12 10.03 17.06
CA GLU A 933 -17.87 10.07 15.73
C GLU A 933 -18.53 8.77 15.06
N THR A 934 -18.08 8.23 13.89
CA THR A 934 -18.61 7.08 13.07
C THR A 934 -17.49 6.06 12.65
N SER A 935 -17.77 4.96 11.91
CA SER A 935 -16.76 3.94 11.55
C SER A 935 -15.93 4.30 10.30
N LEU A 936 -14.63 3.94 10.30
CA LEU A 936 -13.66 4.38 9.30
C LEU A 936 -14.00 3.98 7.85
N SER A 937 -14.63 2.82 7.66
CA SER A 937 -15.01 2.28 6.34
C SER A 937 -16.48 2.49 5.99
N THR A 938 -17.23 3.31 6.74
CA THR A 938 -18.66 3.63 6.53
C THR A 938 -19.64 2.45 6.55
N ASN A 939 -19.23 1.32 7.11
CA ASN A 939 -20.04 0.12 7.21
C ASN A 939 -20.89 0.05 8.50
N GLN A 940 -20.60 0.88 9.49
CA GLN A 940 -21.27 0.94 10.81
C GLN A 940 -21.34 2.38 11.37
N GLU A 941 -22.33 2.64 12.22
CA GLU A 941 -22.32 3.80 13.13
C GLU A 941 -21.44 3.48 14.36
N LYS A 942 -20.53 4.37 14.79
CA LYS A 942 -19.64 4.16 15.97
C LYS A 942 -20.40 4.07 17.30
N SER A 943 -21.62 4.61 17.34
CA SER A 943 -22.58 4.40 18.43
C SER A 943 -23.12 2.96 18.52
N LYS A 944 -23.00 2.18 17.45
CA LYS A 944 -23.42 0.77 17.34
C LYS A 944 -22.23 -0.20 17.30
N MET A 945 -21.02 0.29 17.02
CA MET A 945 -19.78 -0.48 17.20
C MET A 945 -19.68 -0.98 18.64
N ARG A 946 -19.44 -2.28 18.78
CA ARG A 946 -19.06 -2.92 20.05
C ARG A 946 -17.60 -3.34 19.93
N LYS A 947 -16.89 -3.37 21.05
CA LYS A 947 -15.53 -3.91 21.14
C LYS A 947 -15.53 -5.05 22.16
N MET A 948 -14.78 -6.12 21.88
CA MET A 948 -14.50 -7.11 22.91
C MET A 948 -13.70 -6.48 24.05
N ASN A 949 -14.04 -6.85 25.30
CA ASN A 949 -13.22 -6.51 26.46
C ASN A 949 -12.19 -7.62 26.66
N TRP A 950 -10.93 -7.26 26.82
CA TRP A 950 -9.84 -8.18 27.13
C TRP A 950 -9.22 -7.82 28.48
N LYS A 951 -8.59 -8.80 29.15
CA LYS A 951 -7.71 -8.54 30.30
C LYS A 951 -6.28 -8.49 29.79
N VAL A 952 -5.58 -7.38 29.98
CA VAL A 952 -4.19 -7.24 29.52
C VAL A 952 -3.22 -7.27 30.70
N GLU A 953 -2.14 -8.03 30.54
CA GLU A 953 -1.06 -8.11 31.51
C GLU A 953 -0.41 -6.73 31.69
N GLY A 954 -0.39 -6.24 32.93
CA GLY A 954 0.17 -4.93 33.28
C GLY A 954 -0.81 -3.75 33.24
N ASP A 955 -2.11 -3.97 32.99
CA ASP A 955 -3.11 -2.89 33.00
C ASP A 955 -3.16 -2.15 34.35
N GLY A 956 -2.85 -0.84 34.30
CA GLY A 956 -2.81 0.04 35.46
C GLY A 956 -3.26 1.46 35.14
N GLY A 957 -4.57 1.73 35.32
CA GLY A 957 -5.15 3.07 35.40
C GLY A 957 -4.78 4.04 34.27
N GLU A 958 -5.24 3.78 33.04
CA GLU A 958 -4.95 4.63 31.88
C GLU A 958 -5.49 6.08 32.04
N MET A 959 -4.79 7.05 31.44
CA MET A 959 -5.27 8.42 31.33
C MET A 959 -6.41 8.53 30.30
N PRO A 960 -7.39 9.44 30.51
CA PRO A 960 -8.54 9.57 29.60
C PRO A 960 -8.09 9.92 28.18
N VAL A 961 -8.42 9.02 27.23
CA VAL A 961 -8.27 9.22 25.77
C VAL A 961 -9.35 10.19 25.29
N VAL A 962 -9.06 10.94 24.22
CA VAL A 962 -9.83 12.13 23.85
C VAL A 962 -9.79 12.20 22.30
N ARG A 963 -10.89 11.80 21.60
CA ARG A 963 -11.02 11.68 20.12
C ARG A 963 -11.77 12.88 19.48
N GLY A 964 -12.90 12.87 18.76
CA GLY A 964 -13.49 14.10 18.15
C GLY A 964 -15.03 14.21 18.14
N GLY A 965 -15.62 15.21 18.82
CA GLY A 965 -16.99 15.24 19.40
C GLY A 965 -18.25 14.99 18.55
N PRO A 966 -19.36 14.52 19.17
CA PRO A 966 -20.58 14.15 18.45
C PRO A 966 -21.13 15.35 17.69
N VAL A 967 -21.49 15.15 16.42
CA VAL A 967 -22.03 16.25 15.59
C VAL A 967 -23.41 16.62 16.08
N ASP A 968 -23.59 17.90 16.39
CA ASP A 968 -24.89 18.51 16.55
C ASP A 968 -25.48 18.79 15.17
N ASN A 969 -26.56 18.08 14.83
CA ASN A 969 -27.25 18.21 13.53
C ASN A 969 -27.82 19.62 13.26
N SER A 970 -27.85 20.52 14.24
CA SER A 970 -28.29 21.92 14.07
C SER A 970 -27.15 22.90 13.77
N THR A 971 -25.90 22.56 14.06
CA THR A 971 -24.72 23.40 13.83
C THR A 971 -23.66 22.78 12.92
N LEU A 972 -23.70 21.46 12.71
CA LEU A 972 -22.81 20.67 11.85
C LEU A 972 -21.31 20.82 12.15
N VAL A 973 -20.96 21.23 13.38
CA VAL A 973 -19.56 21.40 13.82
C VAL A 973 -18.89 20.05 14.02
N VAL A 974 -17.70 19.90 13.43
CA VAL A 974 -16.86 18.71 13.53
C VAL A 974 -15.58 19.02 14.31
N GLU A 975 -15.57 18.70 15.61
CA GLU A 975 -14.34 18.68 16.42
C GLU A 975 -13.47 17.49 16.02
N LEU A 976 -12.16 17.65 15.83
CA LEU A 976 -11.30 16.52 15.45
C LEU A 976 -10.38 16.06 16.58
N GLY A 977 -10.40 14.76 16.83
CA GLY A 977 -9.41 14.11 17.64
C GLY A 977 -8.06 14.09 16.96
N PRO A 978 -7.00 14.46 17.67
CA PRO A 978 -5.66 14.24 17.17
C PRO A 978 -5.33 12.75 17.02
N MET A 979 -4.66 12.42 15.92
CA MET A 979 -4.65 11.14 15.21
C MET A 979 -5.99 10.53 14.81
N GLU A 980 -7.14 11.13 15.13
CA GLU A 980 -8.44 10.61 14.68
C GLU A 980 -8.63 10.89 13.19
N ILE A 981 -9.29 9.94 12.53
CA ILE A 981 -9.93 10.14 11.24
C ILE A 981 -11.43 10.05 11.48
N ARG A 982 -12.13 11.11 11.12
CA ARG A 982 -13.57 11.24 11.18
C ARG A 982 -14.14 11.00 9.78
N THR A 983 -15.05 10.04 9.66
CA THR A 983 -15.70 9.61 8.41
C THR A 983 -17.21 9.80 8.47
N PHE A 984 -17.78 10.49 7.48
CA PHE A 984 -19.21 10.76 7.38
C PHE A 984 -19.81 10.26 6.05
N ILE A 985 -21.11 9.97 6.08
CA ILE A 985 -21.98 9.93 4.89
C ILE A 985 -22.93 11.14 4.98
N LEU A 986 -23.01 11.93 3.91
CA LEU A 986 -23.88 13.09 3.78
C LEU A 986 -24.93 12.86 2.70
N THR A 987 -26.05 13.59 2.81
CA THR A 987 -27.12 13.71 1.81
C THR A 987 -27.48 15.19 1.68
N PHE A 988 -27.56 15.69 0.45
CA PHE A 988 -27.79 17.10 0.11
C PHE A 988 -29.18 17.33 -0.49
#